data_AF-A0A534YNV7-F1
#
_entry.id   AF-A0A534YNV7-F1
#
_cell.length_a   1.000
_cell.length_b   1.000
_cell.length_c   1.000
_cell.angle_alpha   90.00
_cell.angle_beta   90.00
_cell.angle_gamma   90.00
#
_symmetry.space_group_name_H-M   'P 1'
#
loop_
_entity.id
_entity.type
_entity.pdbx_description
1 polymer ?
#
loop_
_entity_poly.entity_id
_entity_poly.type
_entity_poly.pdbx_seq_one_letter_code
_entity_poly.pdbx_strand_id
1 'polypeptide(L)'
;MRIALTHNLRLTDSEDEAEFDTRETIDALSIALERLGHRVDRIEVSGPASRTAARLEAYAPDLVFNTAEGRRGRFREAFYPALFDELGFPYTGSDAWVLAVTLDKALTKLVLREHGVVSPKGQFVEEISDLKLEGWRFPVIVKPNFEGSSKGITQESVVEDRQRLRALAEKQLARFPAGVLIEEFIPGRDLTVAFLEKCGPDRAGVLSPVEYVIAESELSKRRYRIYDYDLKSVHFDAVDVRCPAEFPPWVLERAQDMARRAYKALGVRDLGRIDFRVAEDGQVYFIEINALPSLEPGAGIYAAAALEGLHTDAVLGKVVESAVARWGLKDPRRSGSRPPRRGPLRVGFTYNVKRVKPALDGTRDEEAEYDAPATIQAVREAIAASGHEVIDLEATADLPSLIETAKPDLVFNMAEGIKGRNRESQVPALLELLDIPYSGSDPAALNIALDKALAKKIVRQHGILTPNFFTMNTGKERLPKDLRFPLIVKPIAEGSSKGVHATSVVENEGELREAAHKMIVKYDQPALVEDYIGGREFTVGMLGERRPKVLPPMEVVFLDESEIRPVYSFEFKQDSSSKIRYDVPAKLEPGQLKALERAARECFIALGCRDVARVDFRMDEQGKVYFLECNPLPGLTPGWSDLVLIAKAAGMEYNALIADILSGAIRRYKERERERRTETRTPEAGKAPNGVNGTHSAPPLASPDESRVIAVPTSGT
;
A
#
# COMPACT_ATOMS: atom_id res chain seq x y z
N MET A 1 -2.99 14.06 -3.26
CA MET A 1 -3.20 12.91 -2.33
C MET A 1 -2.75 11.63 -3.04
N ARG A 2 -2.58 10.51 -2.32
CA ARG A 2 -2.52 9.18 -2.92
C ARG A 2 -3.95 8.72 -3.18
N ILE A 3 -4.27 8.50 -4.44
CA ILE A 3 -5.59 8.10 -4.88
C ILE A 3 -5.51 6.67 -5.41
N ALA A 4 -6.32 5.78 -4.86
CA ALA A 4 -6.56 4.49 -5.49
C ALA A 4 -7.71 4.64 -6.49
N LEU A 5 -7.45 4.47 -7.78
CA LEU A 5 -8.49 4.42 -8.81
C LEU A 5 -8.99 2.99 -8.93
N THR A 6 -10.09 2.68 -8.24
CA THR A 6 -10.73 1.36 -8.28
C THR A 6 -11.65 1.27 -9.49
N HIS A 7 -11.45 0.25 -10.33
CA HIS A 7 -12.17 0.09 -11.59
C HIS A 7 -12.41 -1.39 -11.94
N ASN A 8 -13.47 -1.63 -12.71
CA ASN A 8 -13.71 -2.88 -13.42
C ASN A 8 -13.21 -2.72 -14.85
N LEU A 9 -12.27 -3.55 -15.29
CA LEU A 9 -11.79 -3.51 -16.67
C LEU A 9 -12.74 -4.29 -17.58
N ARG A 10 -13.28 -3.63 -18.61
CA ARG A 10 -14.00 -4.28 -19.70
C ARG A 10 -13.01 -5.04 -20.59
N LEU A 11 -13.21 -6.35 -20.72
CA LEU A 11 -12.34 -7.23 -21.52
C LEU A 11 -13.02 -7.69 -22.81
N THR A 12 -14.35 -7.61 -22.87
CA THR A 12 -15.18 -8.09 -23.96
C THR A 12 -16.27 -7.08 -24.30
N ASP A 13 -16.82 -7.20 -25.52
CA ASP A 13 -18.02 -6.47 -25.94
C ASP A 13 -19.32 -7.15 -25.49
N SER A 14 -19.25 -8.05 -24.52
CA SER A 14 -20.44 -8.70 -23.97
C SER A 14 -21.32 -7.70 -23.21
N GLU A 15 -22.62 -7.93 -23.26
CA GLU A 15 -23.60 -7.12 -22.50
C GLU A 15 -23.35 -7.20 -20.99
N ASP A 16 -22.83 -8.32 -20.49
CA ASP A 16 -22.50 -8.47 -19.07
C ASP A 16 -21.44 -7.45 -18.61
N GLU A 17 -20.48 -7.11 -19.46
CA GLU A 17 -19.39 -6.16 -19.18
C GLU A 17 -19.67 -4.72 -19.67
N ALA A 18 -20.87 -4.43 -20.20
CA ALA A 18 -21.19 -3.11 -20.78
C ALA A 18 -21.28 -1.96 -19.76
N GLU A 19 -21.16 -2.24 -18.47
CA GLU A 19 -21.06 -1.24 -17.40
C GLU A 19 -19.61 -0.99 -16.94
N PHE A 20 -18.66 -1.80 -17.40
CA PHE A 20 -17.26 -1.71 -16.99
C PHE A 20 -16.49 -0.70 -17.84
N ASP A 21 -15.46 -0.10 -17.23
CA ASP A 21 -14.64 0.91 -17.88
C ASP A 21 -13.72 0.28 -18.93
N THR A 22 -13.60 0.94 -20.08
CA THR A 22 -12.59 0.60 -21.08
C THR A 22 -11.19 0.99 -20.60
N ARG A 23 -10.16 0.39 -21.21
CA ARG A 23 -8.76 0.73 -20.89
C ARG A 23 -8.49 2.22 -21.12
N GLU A 24 -9.03 2.77 -22.20
CA GLU A 24 -8.91 4.17 -22.59
C GLU A 24 -9.54 5.09 -21.53
N THR A 25 -10.69 4.70 -20.99
CA THR A 25 -11.36 5.45 -19.91
C THR A 25 -10.52 5.43 -18.63
N ILE A 26 -10.04 4.26 -18.20
CA ILE A 26 -9.19 4.12 -17.02
C ILE A 26 -7.90 4.95 -17.16
N ASP A 27 -7.28 4.91 -18.35
CA ASP A 27 -6.09 5.69 -18.67
C ASP A 27 -6.36 7.19 -18.58
N ALA A 28 -7.44 7.66 -19.21
CA ALA A 28 -7.84 9.06 -19.19
C ALA A 28 -8.10 9.57 -17.76
N LEU A 29 -8.83 8.80 -16.94
CA LEU A 29 -9.10 9.15 -15.55
C LEU A 29 -7.81 9.21 -14.71
N SER A 30 -6.93 8.21 -14.86
CA SER A 30 -5.63 8.19 -14.16
C SER A 30 -4.79 9.42 -14.51
N ILE A 31 -4.65 9.73 -15.80
CA ILE A 31 -3.87 10.86 -16.30
C ILE A 31 -4.45 12.19 -15.81
N ALA A 32 -5.78 12.34 -15.84
CA ALA A 32 -6.42 13.56 -15.37
C ALA A 32 -6.24 13.76 -13.85
N LEU A 33 -6.39 12.70 -13.05
CA LEU A 33 -6.11 12.73 -11.61
C LEU A 33 -4.63 13.04 -11.32
N GLU A 34 -3.70 12.51 -12.12
CA GLU A 34 -2.27 12.84 -12.04
C GLU A 34 -2.00 14.31 -12.37
N ARG A 35 -2.61 14.85 -13.44
CA ARG A 35 -2.52 16.27 -13.83
C ARG A 35 -3.07 17.21 -12.75
N LEU A 36 -4.08 16.78 -12.01
CA LEU A 36 -4.60 17.48 -10.82
C LEU A 36 -3.63 17.45 -9.61
N GLY A 37 -2.46 16.82 -9.75
CA GLY A 37 -1.42 16.74 -8.73
C GLY A 37 -1.64 15.61 -7.72
N HIS A 38 -2.31 14.52 -8.13
CA HIS A 38 -2.48 13.33 -7.30
C HIS A 38 -1.52 12.23 -7.73
N ARG A 39 -1.10 11.39 -6.77
CA ARG A 39 -0.41 10.13 -7.10
C ARG A 39 -1.49 9.08 -7.23
N VAL A 40 -1.62 8.46 -8.39
CA VAL A 40 -2.69 7.51 -8.66
C VAL A 40 -2.10 6.11 -8.75
N ASP A 41 -2.72 5.15 -8.09
CA ASP A 41 -2.51 3.73 -8.37
C ASP A 41 -3.81 3.11 -8.86
N ARG A 42 -3.71 2.25 -9.86
CA ARG A 42 -4.87 1.66 -10.54
C ARG A 42 -5.15 0.30 -9.93
N ILE A 43 -6.27 0.20 -9.22
CA ILE A 43 -6.67 -1.03 -8.53
C ILE A 43 -7.82 -1.67 -9.28
N GLU A 44 -7.48 -2.59 -10.18
CA GLU A 44 -8.47 -3.45 -10.83
C GLU A 44 -9.11 -4.40 -9.80
N VAL A 45 -10.44 -4.40 -9.77
CA VAL A 45 -11.22 -5.10 -8.73
C VAL A 45 -11.87 -6.40 -9.20
N SER A 46 -11.63 -6.81 -10.44
CA SER A 46 -12.20 -8.00 -11.09
C SER A 46 -11.92 -9.34 -10.40
N GLY A 47 -10.98 -9.39 -9.45
CA GLY A 47 -10.61 -10.59 -8.69
C GLY A 47 -11.43 -10.80 -7.41
N PRO A 48 -11.01 -11.74 -6.54
CA PRO A 48 -11.60 -11.90 -5.22
C PRO A 48 -11.49 -10.61 -4.40
N ALA A 49 -12.55 -10.24 -3.69
CA ALA A 49 -12.58 -9.01 -2.88
C ALA A 49 -11.43 -8.93 -1.86
N SER A 50 -10.95 -10.07 -1.35
CA SER A 50 -9.78 -10.15 -0.47
C SER A 50 -8.48 -9.64 -1.12
N ARG A 51 -8.32 -9.82 -2.44
CA ARG A 51 -7.19 -9.26 -3.20
C ARG A 51 -7.31 -7.74 -3.29
N THR A 52 -8.50 -7.23 -3.56
CA THR A 52 -8.77 -5.79 -3.61
C THR A 52 -8.49 -5.15 -2.24
N ALA A 53 -8.99 -5.75 -1.16
CA ALA A 53 -8.71 -5.32 0.22
C ALA A 53 -7.20 -5.30 0.50
N ALA A 54 -6.48 -6.40 0.24
CA ALA A 54 -5.04 -6.47 0.48
C ALA A 54 -4.25 -5.42 -0.34
N ARG A 55 -4.66 -5.13 -1.58
CA ARG A 55 -4.03 -4.09 -2.41
C ARG A 55 -4.32 -2.70 -1.86
N LEU A 56 -5.55 -2.44 -1.43
CA LEU A 56 -5.92 -1.16 -0.80
C LEU A 56 -5.15 -0.95 0.51
N GLU A 57 -5.02 -1.98 1.35
CA GLU A 57 -4.23 -1.93 2.58
C GLU A 57 -2.73 -1.70 2.30
N ALA A 58 -2.17 -2.42 1.32
CA ALA A 58 -0.76 -2.27 0.94
C ALA A 58 -0.46 -0.89 0.35
N TYR A 59 -1.35 -0.36 -0.49
CA TYR A 59 -1.22 0.98 -1.07
C TYR A 59 -1.53 2.09 -0.04
N ALA A 60 -2.44 1.79 0.89
CA ALA A 60 -2.99 2.66 1.92
C ALA A 60 -3.42 4.03 1.37
N PRO A 61 -4.36 4.14 0.41
CA PRO A 61 -4.73 5.40 -0.22
C PRO A 61 -5.21 6.45 0.78
N ASP A 62 -5.01 7.74 0.46
CA ASP A 62 -5.61 8.83 1.23
C ASP A 62 -7.09 9.03 0.83
N LEU A 63 -7.45 8.63 -0.39
CA LEU A 63 -8.81 8.64 -0.96
C LEU A 63 -8.92 7.56 -2.04
N VAL A 64 -10.03 6.82 -2.10
CA VAL A 64 -10.36 5.93 -3.21
C VAL A 64 -11.21 6.70 -4.21
N PHE A 65 -10.74 6.85 -5.44
CA PHE A 65 -11.57 7.32 -6.54
C PHE A 65 -12.27 6.12 -7.14
N ASN A 66 -13.56 5.94 -6.83
CA ASN A 66 -14.29 4.74 -7.19
C ASN A 66 -15.04 4.91 -8.52
N THR A 67 -14.73 4.05 -9.48
CA THR A 67 -15.60 3.74 -10.64
C THR A 67 -16.00 2.27 -10.65
N ALA A 68 -15.58 1.51 -9.65
CA ALA A 68 -15.82 0.07 -9.56
C ALA A 68 -17.17 -0.29 -8.95
N GLU A 69 -17.73 -1.39 -9.45
CA GLU A 69 -18.93 -2.06 -8.94
C GLU A 69 -18.73 -3.58 -8.82
N GLY A 70 -19.54 -4.23 -7.99
CA GLY A 70 -19.61 -5.68 -7.89
C GLY A 70 -20.12 -6.33 -9.18
N ARG A 71 -20.04 -7.67 -9.26
CA ARG A 71 -20.38 -8.42 -10.48
C ARG A 71 -21.80 -8.99 -10.53
N ARG A 72 -22.49 -9.08 -9.39
CA ARG A 72 -23.73 -9.86 -9.27
C ARG A 72 -24.69 -9.28 -8.25
N GLY A 73 -25.99 -9.47 -8.55
CA GLY A 73 -27.08 -9.20 -7.64
C GLY A 73 -27.47 -7.73 -7.52
N ARG A 74 -28.56 -7.48 -6.80
CA ARG A 74 -29.18 -6.16 -6.63
C ARG A 74 -28.38 -5.14 -5.81
N PHE A 75 -27.25 -5.55 -5.21
CA PHE A 75 -26.38 -4.71 -4.39
C PHE A 75 -25.00 -4.51 -5.01
N ARG A 76 -24.84 -4.78 -6.31
CA ARG A 76 -23.52 -4.80 -6.94
C ARG A 76 -22.81 -3.45 -6.85
N GLU A 77 -23.47 -2.34 -7.14
CA GLU A 77 -22.87 -1.00 -7.04
C GLU A 77 -22.50 -0.65 -5.59
N ALA A 78 -23.31 -1.12 -4.63
CA ALA A 78 -23.09 -0.89 -3.20
C ALA A 78 -21.90 -1.66 -2.61
N PHE A 79 -21.45 -2.73 -3.26
CA PHE A 79 -20.47 -3.68 -2.71
C PHE A 79 -19.15 -3.01 -2.32
N TYR A 80 -18.55 -2.23 -3.23
CA TYR A 80 -17.24 -1.64 -2.98
C TYR A 80 -17.28 -0.48 -1.98
N PRO A 81 -18.25 0.45 -2.04
CA PRO A 81 -18.40 1.45 -0.99
C PRO A 81 -18.61 0.85 0.40
N ALA A 82 -19.40 -0.22 0.54
CA ALA A 82 -19.53 -0.94 1.81
C ALA A 82 -18.19 -1.54 2.28
N LEU A 83 -17.40 -2.09 1.35
CA LEU A 83 -16.06 -2.60 1.65
C LEU A 83 -15.10 -1.46 2.06
N PHE A 84 -15.18 -0.29 1.43
CA PHE A 84 -14.34 0.86 1.78
C PHE A 84 -14.69 1.40 3.17
N ASP A 85 -15.97 1.47 3.50
CA ASP A 85 -16.44 1.83 4.84
C ASP A 85 -15.90 0.85 5.89
N GLU A 86 -15.99 -0.46 5.65
CA GLU A 86 -15.46 -1.49 6.55
C GLU A 86 -13.93 -1.39 6.73
N LEU A 87 -13.20 -1.09 5.67
CA LEU A 87 -11.75 -0.92 5.70
C LEU A 87 -11.29 0.46 6.21
N GLY A 88 -12.23 1.39 6.44
CA GLY A 88 -11.93 2.75 6.88
C GLY A 88 -11.25 3.64 5.83
N PHE A 89 -11.47 3.36 4.53
CA PHE A 89 -10.94 4.18 3.44
C PHE A 89 -11.94 5.25 3.00
N PRO A 90 -11.57 6.55 3.01
CA PRO A 90 -12.35 7.59 2.36
C PRO A 90 -12.49 7.31 0.86
N TYR A 91 -13.66 7.55 0.28
CA TYR A 91 -13.90 7.35 -1.16
C TYR A 91 -14.72 8.47 -1.80
N THR A 92 -14.67 8.57 -3.14
CA THR A 92 -15.54 9.43 -3.95
C THR A 92 -16.86 8.75 -4.29
N GLY A 93 -17.90 9.54 -4.49
CA GLY A 93 -19.24 9.06 -4.85
C GLY A 93 -20.10 8.73 -3.64
N SER A 94 -21.31 8.27 -3.91
CA SER A 94 -22.31 8.01 -2.87
C SER A 94 -22.02 6.74 -2.09
N ASP A 95 -22.59 6.64 -0.88
CA ASP A 95 -22.42 5.47 -0.03
C ASP A 95 -23.18 4.23 -0.52
N ALA A 96 -22.95 3.10 0.14
CA ALA A 96 -23.56 1.82 -0.22
C ALA A 96 -25.09 1.84 -0.20
N TRP A 97 -25.70 2.61 0.71
CA TRP A 97 -27.15 2.73 0.79
C TRP A 97 -27.70 3.47 -0.43
N VAL A 98 -27.12 4.63 -0.76
CA VAL A 98 -27.55 5.43 -1.90
C VAL A 98 -27.43 4.62 -3.18
N LEU A 99 -26.30 3.94 -3.41
CA LEU A 99 -26.10 3.12 -4.62
C LEU A 99 -27.09 1.97 -4.72
N ALA A 100 -27.40 1.30 -3.60
CA ALA A 100 -28.41 0.26 -3.58
C ALA A 100 -29.80 0.78 -3.96
N VAL A 101 -30.17 1.97 -3.47
CA VAL A 101 -31.45 2.59 -3.79
C VAL A 101 -31.49 3.06 -5.24
N THR A 102 -30.45 3.73 -5.73
CA THR A 102 -30.42 4.30 -7.09
C THR A 102 -30.39 3.26 -8.19
N LEU A 103 -29.80 2.09 -7.92
CA LEU A 103 -29.84 0.95 -8.84
C LEU A 103 -31.26 0.35 -8.96
N ASP A 104 -32.07 0.44 -7.91
CA ASP A 104 -33.47 0.02 -7.90
C ASP A 104 -34.39 1.12 -8.46
N LYS A 105 -34.74 1.00 -9.76
CA LYS A 105 -35.59 1.99 -10.44
C LYS A 105 -36.96 2.13 -9.79
N ALA A 106 -37.56 1.04 -9.36
CA ALA A 106 -38.88 1.03 -8.73
C ALA A 106 -38.85 1.72 -7.37
N LEU A 107 -37.90 1.34 -6.50
CA LEU A 107 -37.74 1.95 -5.18
C LEU A 107 -37.40 3.44 -5.28
N THR A 108 -36.49 3.80 -6.19
CA THR A 108 -36.14 5.21 -6.44
C THR A 108 -37.38 6.02 -6.79
N LYS A 109 -38.24 5.53 -7.70
CA LYS A 109 -39.47 6.25 -8.09
C LYS A 109 -40.45 6.40 -6.93
N LEU A 110 -40.58 5.37 -6.08
CA LEU A 110 -41.42 5.42 -4.88
C LEU A 110 -40.94 6.51 -3.91
N VAL A 111 -39.64 6.56 -3.63
CA VAL A 111 -39.04 7.59 -2.77
C VAL A 111 -39.24 8.98 -3.36
N LEU A 112 -38.91 9.15 -4.64
CA LEU A 112 -38.90 10.45 -5.31
C LEU A 112 -40.30 11.05 -5.51
N ARG A 113 -41.35 10.21 -5.56
CA ARG A 113 -42.74 10.67 -5.65
C ARG A 113 -43.14 11.57 -4.46
N GLU A 114 -42.73 11.21 -3.25
CA GLU A 114 -42.99 12.00 -2.04
C GLU A 114 -42.28 13.37 -2.06
N HIS A 115 -41.25 13.51 -2.90
CA HIS A 115 -40.51 14.75 -3.13
C HIS A 115 -40.99 15.52 -4.37
N GLY A 116 -42.14 15.15 -4.93
CA GLY A 116 -42.76 15.84 -6.06
C GLY A 116 -42.02 15.65 -7.38
N VAL A 117 -41.21 14.60 -7.50
CA VAL A 117 -40.57 14.21 -8.77
C VAL A 117 -41.49 13.25 -9.49
N VAL A 118 -42.07 13.73 -10.59
CA VAL A 118 -43.01 12.95 -11.42
C VAL A 118 -42.24 11.94 -12.26
N SER A 119 -42.71 10.69 -12.27
CA SER A 119 -42.22 9.62 -13.14
C SER A 119 -43.41 8.96 -13.85
N PRO A 120 -43.18 8.22 -14.96
CA PRO A 120 -44.24 7.50 -15.63
C PRO A 120 -44.92 6.52 -14.67
N LYS A 121 -46.23 6.27 -14.86
CA LYS A 121 -46.93 5.26 -14.08
C LYS A 121 -46.30 3.89 -14.37
N GLY A 122 -45.93 3.17 -13.32
CA GLY A 122 -45.28 1.89 -13.46
C GLY A 122 -45.61 0.87 -12.38
N GLN A 123 -45.23 -0.37 -12.64
CA GLN A 123 -45.37 -1.52 -11.75
C GLN A 123 -44.07 -2.32 -11.79
N PHE A 124 -43.49 -2.55 -10.62
CA PHE A 124 -42.44 -3.53 -10.43
C PHE A 124 -43.03 -4.93 -10.29
N VAL A 125 -42.42 -5.90 -10.97
CA VAL A 125 -42.89 -7.28 -11.04
C VAL A 125 -41.69 -8.19 -10.82
N GLU A 126 -41.75 -9.03 -9.78
CA GLU A 126 -40.78 -10.10 -9.50
C GLU A 126 -41.30 -11.45 -10.02
N GLU A 127 -42.59 -11.70 -9.86
CA GLU A 127 -43.24 -12.90 -10.40
C GLU A 127 -44.32 -12.50 -11.41
N ILE A 128 -44.45 -13.27 -12.50
CA ILE A 128 -45.44 -12.95 -13.54
C ILE A 128 -46.89 -12.98 -13.02
N SER A 129 -47.15 -13.72 -11.94
CA SER A 129 -48.43 -13.72 -11.21
C SER A 129 -48.81 -12.34 -10.67
N ASP A 130 -47.84 -11.49 -10.37
CA ASP A 130 -48.07 -10.17 -9.81
C ASP A 130 -48.45 -9.13 -10.87
N LEU A 131 -48.18 -9.41 -12.15
CA LEU A 131 -48.43 -8.48 -13.25
C LEU A 131 -49.93 -8.20 -13.40
N LYS A 132 -50.33 -6.95 -13.18
CA LYS A 132 -51.70 -6.50 -13.43
C LYS A 132 -51.82 -6.16 -14.91
N LEU A 133 -52.72 -6.81 -15.64
CA LEU A 133 -52.90 -6.59 -17.08
C LEU A 133 -53.93 -5.50 -17.42
N GLU A 134 -54.65 -5.00 -16.41
CA GLU A 134 -55.69 -3.99 -16.56
C GLU A 134 -55.20 -2.59 -16.14
N GLY A 135 -55.77 -1.53 -16.73
CA GLY A 135 -55.50 -0.15 -16.33
C GLY A 135 -54.21 0.48 -16.87
N TRP A 136 -53.57 -0.15 -17.85
CA TRP A 136 -52.45 0.41 -18.62
C TRP A 136 -52.90 1.26 -19.80
N ARG A 137 -52.16 2.34 -20.05
CA ARG A 137 -52.21 3.08 -21.31
C ARG A 137 -51.04 2.62 -22.18
N PHE A 138 -51.35 2.02 -23.33
CA PHE A 138 -50.35 1.57 -24.28
C PHE A 138 -49.94 2.70 -25.23
N PRO A 139 -48.68 2.73 -25.72
CA PRO A 139 -47.62 1.74 -25.47
C PRO A 139 -47.05 1.77 -24.04
N VAL A 140 -46.52 0.63 -23.58
CA VAL A 140 -45.78 0.50 -22.33
C VAL A 140 -44.38 -0.03 -22.61
N ILE A 141 -43.42 0.26 -21.74
CA ILE A 141 -42.04 -0.23 -21.82
C ILE A 141 -41.77 -1.21 -20.68
N VAL A 142 -41.15 -2.35 -20.98
CA VAL A 142 -40.68 -3.35 -20.01
C VAL A 142 -39.16 -3.24 -19.94
N LYS A 143 -38.62 -2.92 -18.77
CA LYS A 143 -37.17 -2.79 -18.56
C LYS A 143 -36.70 -3.56 -17.32
N PRO A 144 -35.45 -4.04 -17.29
CA PRO A 144 -34.88 -4.63 -16.07
C PRO A 144 -34.80 -3.59 -14.95
N ASN A 145 -35.19 -3.98 -13.73
CA ASN A 145 -35.25 -3.03 -12.62
C ASN A 145 -33.85 -2.59 -12.17
N PHE A 146 -32.90 -3.54 -12.10
CA PHE A 146 -31.59 -3.37 -11.50
C PHE A 146 -30.43 -3.23 -12.51
N GLU A 147 -30.69 -3.00 -13.80
CA GLU A 147 -29.62 -2.90 -14.81
C GLU A 147 -29.41 -1.48 -15.32
N GLY A 148 -28.16 -1.05 -15.48
CA GLY A 148 -27.76 0.20 -16.11
C GLY A 148 -27.48 0.03 -17.61
N SER A 149 -26.82 1.02 -18.22
CA SER A 149 -26.38 1.04 -19.63
C SER A 149 -27.42 0.58 -20.67
N SER A 150 -28.71 0.78 -20.40
CA SER A 150 -29.82 0.29 -21.23
C SER A 150 -29.82 -1.24 -21.46
N LYS A 151 -29.11 -2.03 -20.64
CA LYS A 151 -29.08 -3.50 -20.75
C LYS A 151 -30.50 -4.06 -20.71
N GLY A 152 -30.79 -4.99 -21.62
CA GLY A 152 -32.13 -5.55 -21.78
C GLY A 152 -33.20 -4.61 -22.34
N ILE A 153 -32.86 -3.37 -22.72
CA ILE A 153 -33.78 -2.41 -23.36
C ILE A 153 -33.48 -2.36 -24.87
N THR A 154 -34.48 -2.69 -25.68
CA THR A 154 -34.46 -2.68 -27.14
C THR A 154 -35.77 -2.11 -27.69
N GLN A 155 -35.88 -1.98 -29.01
CA GLN A 155 -37.15 -1.61 -29.66
C GLN A 155 -38.30 -2.57 -29.32
N GLU A 156 -38.01 -3.85 -29.06
CA GLU A 156 -39.01 -4.84 -28.63
C GLU A 156 -39.48 -4.64 -27.19
N SER A 157 -38.75 -3.84 -26.40
CA SER A 157 -39.09 -3.57 -25.01
C SER A 157 -40.33 -2.69 -24.88
N VAL A 158 -40.71 -2.00 -25.95
CA VAL A 158 -41.95 -1.22 -26.03
C VAL A 158 -43.03 -2.06 -26.70
N VAL A 159 -44.14 -2.25 -25.99
CA VAL A 159 -45.26 -3.09 -26.43
C VAL A 159 -46.55 -2.27 -26.49
N GLU A 160 -47.44 -2.64 -27.40
CA GLU A 160 -48.66 -1.88 -27.72
C GLU A 160 -49.94 -2.59 -27.26
N ASP A 161 -49.83 -3.81 -26.76
CA ASP A 161 -50.97 -4.61 -26.34
C ASP A 161 -50.66 -5.52 -25.13
N ARG A 162 -51.72 -5.95 -24.47
CA ARG A 162 -51.66 -6.75 -23.22
C ARG A 162 -51.07 -8.14 -23.42
N GLN A 163 -51.29 -8.74 -24.59
CA GLN A 163 -50.83 -10.11 -24.86
C GLN A 163 -49.31 -10.12 -24.99
N ARG A 164 -48.75 -9.16 -25.76
CA ARG A 164 -47.31 -8.97 -25.90
C ARG A 164 -46.66 -8.54 -24.59
N LEU A 165 -47.32 -7.71 -23.79
CA LEU A 165 -46.82 -7.32 -22.47
C LEU A 165 -46.53 -8.54 -21.58
N ARG A 166 -47.49 -9.45 -21.45
CA ARG A 166 -47.30 -10.65 -20.62
C ARG A 166 -46.13 -11.51 -21.13
N ALA A 167 -46.12 -11.81 -22.42
CA ALA A 167 -45.09 -12.65 -23.03
C ALA A 167 -43.68 -12.03 -22.90
N LEU A 168 -43.57 -10.72 -23.09
CA LEU A 168 -42.30 -10.02 -22.93
C LEU A 168 -41.86 -9.96 -21.47
N ALA A 169 -42.79 -9.70 -20.53
CA ALA A 169 -42.48 -9.71 -19.10
C ALA A 169 -42.00 -11.10 -18.65
N GLU A 170 -42.62 -12.18 -19.10
CA GLU A 170 -42.16 -13.56 -18.85
C GLU A 170 -40.75 -13.79 -19.40
N LYS A 171 -40.49 -13.38 -20.65
CA LYS A 171 -39.16 -13.48 -21.29
C LYS A 171 -38.11 -12.67 -20.52
N GLN A 172 -38.42 -11.45 -20.11
CA GLN A 172 -37.50 -10.58 -19.40
C GLN A 172 -37.25 -11.05 -17.97
N LEU A 173 -38.25 -11.57 -17.26
CA LEU A 173 -38.08 -12.18 -15.93
C LEU A 173 -37.20 -13.43 -15.97
N ALA A 174 -37.31 -14.24 -17.03
CA ALA A 174 -36.43 -15.38 -17.22
C ALA A 174 -34.95 -14.98 -17.41
N ARG A 175 -34.70 -13.81 -18.00
CA ARG A 175 -33.36 -13.26 -18.21
C ARG A 175 -32.84 -12.44 -17.02
N PHE A 176 -33.73 -11.69 -16.37
CA PHE A 176 -33.46 -10.78 -15.26
C PHE A 176 -34.31 -11.19 -14.05
N PRO A 177 -33.89 -12.25 -13.32
CA PRO A 177 -34.69 -12.83 -12.23
C PRO A 177 -34.85 -11.90 -11.02
N ALA A 178 -34.10 -10.81 -10.96
CA ALA A 178 -34.25 -9.78 -9.93
C ALA A 178 -35.51 -8.91 -10.13
N GLY A 179 -36.21 -9.05 -11.25
CA GLY A 179 -37.47 -8.37 -11.52
C GLY A 179 -37.38 -7.30 -12.61
N VAL A 180 -38.55 -6.96 -13.14
CA VAL A 180 -38.72 -6.00 -14.23
C VAL A 180 -39.66 -4.88 -13.82
N LEU A 181 -39.41 -3.70 -14.37
CA LEU A 181 -40.26 -2.53 -14.21
C LEU A 181 -41.02 -2.30 -15.53
N ILE A 182 -42.36 -2.35 -15.45
CA ILE A 182 -43.26 -2.01 -16.56
C ILE A 182 -43.72 -0.57 -16.35
N GLU A 183 -43.60 0.29 -17.35
CA GLU A 183 -44.03 1.69 -17.28
C GLU A 183 -44.83 2.11 -18.50
N GLU A 184 -45.73 3.08 -18.34
CA GLU A 184 -46.31 3.79 -19.49
C GLU A 184 -45.19 4.43 -20.32
N PHE A 185 -45.16 4.13 -21.62
CA PHE A 185 -44.15 4.69 -22.50
C PHE A 185 -44.51 6.14 -22.80
N ILE A 186 -43.54 7.04 -22.62
CA ILE A 186 -43.71 8.46 -22.89
C ILE A 186 -43.04 8.79 -24.24
N PRO A 187 -43.81 9.04 -25.31
CA PRO A 187 -43.26 9.55 -26.57
C PRO A 187 -42.60 10.90 -26.33
N GLY A 188 -41.40 11.10 -26.86
CA GLY A 188 -40.65 12.31 -26.55
C GLY A 188 -39.16 12.21 -26.83
N ARG A 189 -38.41 13.09 -26.15
CA ARG A 189 -36.95 13.23 -26.25
C ARG A 189 -36.29 13.00 -24.90
N ASP A 190 -35.07 12.45 -24.93
CA ASP A 190 -34.28 12.19 -23.73
C ASP A 190 -33.48 13.44 -23.34
N LEU A 191 -33.55 13.79 -22.06
CA LEU A 191 -32.86 14.94 -21.46
C LEU A 191 -32.10 14.46 -20.22
N THR A 192 -30.86 14.86 -20.08
CA THR A 192 -29.99 14.43 -18.98
C THR A 192 -29.55 15.61 -18.14
N VAL A 193 -29.58 15.45 -16.82
CA VAL A 193 -29.12 16.47 -15.87
C VAL A 193 -28.07 15.86 -14.95
N ALA A 194 -26.82 16.24 -15.16
CA ALA A 194 -25.70 15.82 -14.34
C ALA A 194 -25.62 16.62 -13.02
N PHE A 195 -24.98 16.02 -12.03
CA PHE A 195 -24.71 16.59 -10.73
C PHE A 195 -23.23 16.52 -10.40
N LEU A 196 -22.73 17.61 -9.81
CA LEU A 196 -21.37 17.75 -9.34
C LEU A 196 -21.40 18.63 -8.09
N GLU A 197 -21.35 18.02 -6.89
CA GLU A 197 -21.73 18.65 -5.61
C GLU A 197 -20.99 19.97 -5.30
N LYS A 198 -19.75 20.12 -5.79
CA LYS A 198 -18.91 21.33 -5.64
C LYS A 198 -18.88 22.27 -6.85
N CYS A 199 -19.79 22.10 -7.79
CA CYS A 199 -20.00 22.98 -8.95
C CYS A 199 -21.33 23.74 -8.81
N GLY A 200 -21.48 24.88 -9.49
CA GLY A 200 -22.74 25.65 -9.51
C GLY A 200 -23.29 25.98 -8.10
N PRO A 201 -22.62 26.83 -7.30
CA PRO A 201 -23.06 27.16 -5.94
C PRO A 201 -24.50 27.69 -5.88
N ASP A 202 -24.93 28.41 -6.92
CA ASP A 202 -26.30 28.93 -7.05
C ASP A 202 -27.35 27.84 -7.37
N ARG A 203 -26.90 26.70 -7.90
CA ARG A 203 -27.74 25.56 -8.32
C ARG A 203 -27.54 24.32 -7.46
N ALA A 204 -26.81 24.44 -6.36
CA ALA A 204 -26.51 23.34 -5.42
C ALA A 204 -25.98 22.08 -6.12
N GLY A 205 -25.05 22.23 -7.07
CA GLY A 205 -24.42 21.09 -7.77
C GLY A 205 -25.13 20.61 -9.03
N VAL A 206 -26.34 21.08 -9.32
CA VAL A 206 -27.09 20.68 -10.52
C VAL A 206 -26.60 21.45 -11.74
N LEU A 207 -26.14 20.71 -12.76
CA LEU A 207 -25.58 21.28 -13.98
C LEU A 207 -26.66 21.63 -15.01
N SER A 208 -26.24 22.31 -16.08
CA SER A 208 -27.10 22.63 -17.21
C SER A 208 -27.54 21.34 -17.95
N PRO A 209 -28.83 21.20 -18.34
CA PRO A 209 -29.29 20.00 -19.02
C PRO A 209 -28.63 19.79 -20.39
N VAL A 210 -28.36 18.54 -20.72
CA VAL A 210 -27.84 18.10 -22.03
C VAL A 210 -28.83 17.13 -22.67
N GLU A 211 -28.84 17.12 -24.00
CA GLU A 211 -29.72 16.26 -24.78
C GLU A 211 -28.92 15.22 -25.55
N TYR A 212 -29.39 13.97 -25.55
CA TYR A 212 -28.92 12.96 -26.49
C TYR A 212 -29.66 13.06 -27.82
N VAL A 213 -28.94 13.37 -28.89
CA VAL A 213 -29.47 13.56 -30.24
C VAL A 213 -29.05 12.38 -31.09
N ILE A 214 -30.03 11.54 -31.44
CA ILE A 214 -29.82 10.40 -32.34
C ILE A 214 -29.84 10.92 -33.78
N ALA A 215 -28.87 10.50 -34.59
CA ALA A 215 -28.78 10.86 -35.99
C ALA A 215 -30.03 10.40 -36.79
N GLU A 216 -30.46 11.21 -37.75
CA GLU A 216 -31.66 10.94 -38.56
C GLU A 216 -31.59 9.61 -39.33
N SER A 217 -30.37 9.24 -39.75
CA SER A 217 -30.09 7.96 -40.42
C SER A 217 -30.37 6.74 -39.55
N GLU A 218 -30.28 6.87 -38.22
CA GLU A 218 -30.61 5.82 -37.27
C GLU A 218 -32.05 5.94 -36.77
N LEU A 219 -32.57 7.15 -36.59
CA LEU A 219 -33.97 7.38 -36.22
C LEU A 219 -34.94 6.75 -37.23
N SER A 220 -34.68 6.91 -38.53
CA SER A 220 -35.51 6.35 -39.60
C SER A 220 -35.59 4.82 -39.61
N LYS A 221 -34.64 4.13 -38.94
CA LYS A 221 -34.62 2.66 -38.82
C LYS A 221 -35.31 2.15 -37.56
N ARG A 222 -35.71 3.05 -36.64
CA ARG A 222 -36.25 2.69 -35.32
C ARG A 222 -37.71 3.04 -35.23
N ARG A 223 -38.47 2.17 -34.55
CA ARG A 223 -39.90 2.37 -34.34
C ARG A 223 -40.17 3.38 -33.23
N TYR A 224 -39.35 3.33 -32.18
CA TYR A 224 -39.45 4.20 -31.02
C TYR A 224 -38.13 4.94 -30.83
N ARG A 225 -38.24 6.25 -30.56
CA ARG A 225 -37.10 7.10 -30.22
C ARG A 225 -36.66 6.83 -28.79
N ILE A 226 -35.92 5.75 -28.57
CA ILE A 226 -35.35 5.39 -27.26
C ILE A 226 -33.84 5.25 -27.38
N TYR A 227 -33.12 5.68 -26.36
CA TYR A 227 -31.68 5.42 -26.26
C TYR A 227 -31.42 3.99 -25.73
N ASP A 228 -31.67 3.02 -26.62
CA ASP A 228 -31.59 1.59 -26.33
C ASP A 228 -30.15 1.03 -26.27
N TYR A 229 -30.02 -0.24 -25.92
CA TYR A 229 -28.72 -0.92 -25.80
C TYR A 229 -27.90 -0.83 -27.10
N ASP A 230 -28.54 -1.03 -28.24
CA ASP A 230 -27.91 -1.03 -29.55
C ASP A 230 -27.26 0.32 -29.90
N LEU A 231 -27.93 1.42 -29.58
CA LEU A 231 -27.36 2.77 -29.68
C LEU A 231 -26.24 3.04 -28.66
N LYS A 232 -26.21 2.36 -27.52
CA LYS A 232 -25.13 2.52 -26.53
C LYS A 232 -23.91 1.65 -26.81
N SER A 233 -24.09 0.51 -27.48
CA SER A 233 -23.02 -0.48 -27.67
C SER A 233 -22.49 -0.55 -29.10
N VAL A 234 -23.36 -0.55 -30.11
CA VAL A 234 -22.97 -0.80 -31.51
C VAL A 234 -22.99 0.48 -32.33
N HIS A 235 -24.03 1.28 -32.17
CA HIS A 235 -24.25 2.50 -32.93
C HIS A 235 -24.03 3.77 -32.09
N PHE A 236 -23.06 3.74 -31.18
CA PHE A 236 -22.76 4.85 -30.28
C PHE A 236 -22.31 6.13 -31.03
N ASP A 237 -21.62 5.98 -32.16
CA ASP A 237 -21.22 7.09 -33.04
C ASP A 237 -22.42 7.83 -33.67
N ALA A 238 -23.63 7.28 -33.59
CA ALA A 238 -24.84 7.90 -34.10
C ALA A 238 -25.60 8.73 -33.05
N VAL A 239 -25.05 8.90 -31.85
CA VAL A 239 -25.66 9.69 -30.77
C VAL A 239 -24.72 10.81 -30.34
N ASP A 240 -25.13 12.05 -30.60
CA ASP A 240 -24.41 13.24 -30.18
C ASP A 240 -24.96 13.78 -28.85
N VAL A 241 -24.09 14.38 -28.05
CA VAL A 241 -24.50 15.16 -26.88
C VAL A 241 -24.63 16.62 -27.29
N ARG A 242 -25.87 17.12 -27.33
CA ARG A 242 -26.16 18.54 -27.55
C ARG A 242 -26.15 19.29 -26.22
N CYS A 243 -25.27 20.27 -26.13
CA CYS A 243 -25.09 21.11 -24.95
C CYS A 243 -24.94 22.60 -25.37
N PRO A 244 -25.78 23.52 -24.86
CA PRO A 244 -26.95 23.28 -24.01
C PRO A 244 -28.07 22.54 -24.76
N ALA A 245 -28.94 21.85 -24.03
CA ALA A 245 -30.10 21.16 -24.61
C ALA A 245 -31.08 22.16 -25.28
N GLU A 246 -31.69 21.74 -26.40
CA GLU A 246 -32.61 22.60 -27.17
C GLU A 246 -34.07 22.34 -26.79
N PHE A 247 -34.50 22.97 -25.69
CA PHE A 247 -35.88 22.95 -25.20
C PHE A 247 -36.30 24.35 -24.72
N PRO A 248 -37.62 24.61 -24.57
CA PRO A 248 -38.10 25.84 -23.95
C PRO A 248 -37.48 26.04 -22.54
N PRO A 249 -37.13 27.27 -22.15
CA PRO A 249 -36.48 27.54 -20.86
C PRO A 249 -37.21 26.93 -19.65
N TRP A 250 -38.54 26.98 -19.64
CA TRP A 250 -39.35 26.42 -18.55
C TRP A 250 -39.22 24.88 -18.41
N VAL A 251 -38.94 24.17 -19.50
CA VAL A 251 -38.71 22.71 -19.49
C VAL A 251 -37.36 22.41 -18.83
N LEU A 252 -36.33 23.18 -19.20
CA LEU A 252 -34.99 23.05 -18.64
C LEU A 252 -34.98 23.36 -17.14
N GLU A 253 -35.62 24.46 -16.74
CA GLU A 253 -35.78 24.85 -15.33
C GLU A 253 -36.53 23.78 -14.53
N ARG A 254 -37.60 23.21 -15.10
CA ARG A 254 -38.36 22.13 -14.47
C ARG A 254 -37.51 20.87 -14.28
N ALA A 255 -36.74 20.47 -15.29
CA ALA A 255 -35.85 19.33 -15.21
C ALA A 255 -34.76 19.53 -14.14
N GLN A 256 -34.15 20.71 -14.09
CA GLN A 256 -33.15 21.05 -13.07
C GLN A 256 -33.75 21.07 -11.67
N ASP A 257 -34.95 21.60 -11.47
CA ASP A 257 -35.61 21.59 -10.17
C ASP A 257 -35.98 20.17 -9.72
N MET A 258 -36.50 19.35 -10.63
CA MET A 258 -36.75 17.92 -10.36
C MET A 258 -35.45 17.19 -10.00
N ALA A 259 -34.37 17.44 -10.74
CA ALA A 259 -33.06 16.86 -10.47
C ALA A 259 -32.53 17.26 -9.08
N ARG A 260 -32.61 18.54 -8.75
CA ARG A 260 -32.19 19.07 -7.44
C ARG A 260 -32.95 18.41 -6.28
N ARG A 261 -34.27 18.25 -6.42
CA ARG A 261 -35.09 17.54 -5.42
C ARG A 261 -34.68 16.08 -5.31
N ALA A 262 -34.44 15.41 -6.43
CA ALA A 262 -34.05 14.01 -6.47
C ALA A 262 -32.69 13.74 -5.83
N TYR A 263 -31.64 14.46 -6.23
CA TYR A 263 -30.30 14.33 -5.64
C TYR A 263 -30.33 14.60 -4.13
N LYS A 264 -31.07 15.63 -3.70
CA LYS A 264 -31.23 15.95 -2.28
C LYS A 264 -31.99 14.87 -1.50
N ALA A 265 -33.09 14.36 -2.05
CA ALA A 265 -33.93 13.35 -1.39
C ALA A 265 -33.18 12.02 -1.19
N LEU A 266 -32.38 11.63 -2.18
CA LEU A 266 -31.62 10.39 -2.15
C LEU A 266 -30.27 10.53 -1.44
N GLY A 267 -29.79 11.77 -1.21
CA GLY A 267 -28.51 12.01 -0.55
C GLY A 267 -27.29 11.73 -1.43
N VAL A 268 -27.43 11.87 -2.75
CA VAL A 268 -26.34 11.62 -3.71
C VAL A 268 -25.16 12.55 -3.43
N ARG A 269 -23.95 11.99 -3.41
CA ARG A 269 -22.70 12.68 -3.07
C ARG A 269 -21.74 12.75 -4.24
N ASP A 270 -20.99 13.85 -4.29
CA ASP A 270 -19.88 14.16 -5.19
C ASP A 270 -20.26 14.29 -6.67
N LEU A 271 -20.90 13.28 -7.26
CA LEU A 271 -21.35 13.24 -8.65
C LEU A 271 -22.61 12.37 -8.85
N GLY A 272 -23.32 12.60 -9.94
CA GLY A 272 -24.45 11.77 -10.36
C GLY A 272 -25.00 12.20 -11.71
N ARG A 273 -25.92 11.38 -12.25
CA ARG A 273 -26.65 11.67 -13.49
C ARG A 273 -28.11 11.29 -13.33
N ILE A 274 -29.03 12.13 -13.80
CA ILE A 274 -30.44 11.79 -13.90
C ILE A 274 -30.84 11.87 -15.37
N ASP A 275 -31.55 10.85 -15.81
CA ASP A 275 -32.13 10.78 -17.13
C ASP A 275 -33.63 11.07 -17.04
N PHE A 276 -34.09 12.00 -17.86
CA PHE A 276 -35.47 12.44 -18.00
C PHE A 276 -35.98 12.18 -19.40
N ARG A 277 -37.30 12.04 -19.49
CA ARG A 277 -38.04 12.03 -20.74
C ARG A 277 -38.90 13.28 -20.81
N VAL A 278 -38.75 14.06 -21.86
CA VAL A 278 -39.58 15.23 -22.16
C VAL A 278 -40.63 14.81 -23.18
N ALA A 279 -41.90 14.81 -22.77
CA ALA A 279 -43.02 14.51 -23.64
C ALA A 279 -43.23 15.61 -24.71
N GLU A 280 -44.02 15.32 -25.73
CA GLU A 280 -44.33 16.27 -26.81
C GLU A 280 -44.99 17.57 -26.33
N ASP A 281 -45.72 17.51 -25.23
CA ASP A 281 -46.33 18.67 -24.55
C ASP A 281 -45.35 19.45 -23.64
N GLY A 282 -44.09 19.00 -23.55
CA GLY A 282 -43.04 19.57 -22.71
C GLY A 282 -43.06 19.08 -21.26
N GLN A 283 -43.97 18.17 -20.88
CA GLN A 283 -43.99 17.59 -19.54
C GLN A 283 -42.73 16.72 -19.32
N VAL A 284 -42.03 16.98 -18.22
CA VAL A 284 -40.80 16.26 -17.85
C VAL A 284 -41.12 15.09 -16.92
N TYR A 285 -40.58 13.92 -17.23
CA TYR A 285 -40.73 12.69 -16.46
C TYR A 285 -39.37 12.13 -16.06
N PHE A 286 -39.19 11.82 -14.78
CA PHE A 286 -38.03 11.11 -14.25
C PHE A 286 -38.00 9.66 -14.75
N ILE A 287 -36.89 9.25 -15.35
CA ILE A 287 -36.70 7.89 -15.85
C ILE A 287 -35.85 7.08 -14.90
N GLU A 288 -34.62 7.52 -14.64
CA GLU A 288 -33.66 6.86 -13.76
C GLU A 288 -32.60 7.86 -13.24
N ILE A 289 -31.89 7.44 -12.20
CA ILE A 289 -30.76 8.14 -11.62
C ILE A 289 -29.61 7.16 -11.50
N ASN A 290 -28.41 7.64 -11.80
CA ASN A 290 -27.18 6.91 -11.58
C ASN A 290 -26.26 7.73 -10.67
N ALA A 291 -25.98 7.19 -9.48
CA ALA A 291 -25.06 7.78 -8.50
C ALA A 291 -23.60 7.27 -8.63
N LEU A 292 -23.35 6.37 -9.58
CA LEU A 292 -22.04 5.94 -10.07
C LEU A 292 -22.00 6.02 -11.62
N PRO A 293 -22.18 7.23 -12.21
CA PRO A 293 -22.23 7.38 -13.66
C PRO A 293 -20.87 7.08 -14.31
N SER A 294 -20.90 6.57 -15.55
CA SER A 294 -19.69 6.45 -16.38
C SER A 294 -19.04 7.82 -16.60
N LEU A 295 -17.71 7.82 -16.55
CA LEU A 295 -16.86 9.00 -16.73
C LEU A 295 -16.00 8.90 -18.01
N GLU A 296 -16.46 8.15 -19.00
CA GLU A 296 -15.82 8.02 -20.31
C GLU A 296 -15.59 9.40 -20.98
N PRO A 297 -14.47 9.60 -21.70
CA PRO A 297 -14.24 10.83 -22.43
C PRO A 297 -15.42 11.15 -23.38
N GLY A 298 -15.99 12.34 -23.23
CA GLY A 298 -17.17 12.76 -24.02
C GLY A 298 -18.52 12.51 -23.33
N ALA A 299 -18.54 11.88 -22.15
CA ALA A 299 -19.76 11.74 -21.34
C ALA A 299 -20.45 13.08 -21.12
N GLY A 300 -21.79 13.06 -21.09
CA GLY A 300 -22.62 14.27 -21.00
C GLY A 300 -22.35 15.15 -19.77
N ILE A 301 -21.79 14.59 -18.69
CA ILE A 301 -21.34 15.35 -17.52
C ILE A 301 -20.23 16.36 -17.87
N TYR A 302 -19.30 16.01 -18.77
CA TYR A 302 -18.24 16.91 -19.21
C TYR A 302 -18.79 18.03 -20.10
N ALA A 303 -19.72 17.71 -20.99
CA ALA A 303 -20.40 18.70 -21.83
C ALA A 303 -21.18 19.70 -20.97
N ALA A 304 -21.94 19.22 -19.97
CA ALA A 304 -22.68 20.06 -19.05
C ALA A 304 -21.76 20.94 -18.19
N ALA A 305 -20.65 20.38 -17.70
CA ALA A 305 -19.68 21.09 -16.88
C ALA A 305 -18.87 22.14 -17.66
N ALA A 306 -18.67 21.96 -18.96
CA ALA A 306 -18.01 22.93 -19.83
C ALA A 306 -18.77 24.27 -19.89
N LEU A 307 -20.11 24.26 -19.80
CA LEU A 307 -20.91 25.48 -19.70
C LEU A 307 -20.69 26.24 -18.38
N GLU A 308 -20.23 25.54 -17.34
CA GLU A 308 -19.83 26.12 -16.06
C GLU A 308 -18.33 26.47 -16.03
N GLY A 309 -17.65 26.45 -17.19
CA GLY A 309 -16.23 26.77 -17.35
C GLY A 309 -15.27 25.67 -16.88
N LEU A 310 -15.75 24.44 -16.70
CA LEU A 310 -14.90 23.32 -16.26
C LEU A 310 -14.47 22.45 -17.45
N HIS A 311 -13.16 22.28 -17.61
CA HIS A 311 -12.59 21.25 -18.47
C HIS A 311 -12.64 19.87 -17.79
N THR A 312 -12.37 18.80 -18.55
CA THR A 312 -12.43 17.39 -18.09
C THR A 312 -11.73 17.16 -16.76
N ASP A 313 -10.46 17.59 -16.65
CA ASP A 313 -9.69 17.44 -15.42
C ASP A 313 -10.34 18.20 -14.25
N ALA A 314 -10.91 19.37 -14.50
CA ALA A 314 -11.56 20.17 -13.45
C ALA A 314 -12.82 19.50 -12.91
N VAL A 315 -13.55 18.72 -13.72
CA VAL A 315 -14.70 17.91 -13.26
C VAL A 315 -14.25 16.88 -12.23
N LEU A 316 -13.22 16.10 -12.54
CA LEU A 316 -12.62 15.14 -11.60
C LEU A 316 -12.09 15.84 -10.35
N GLY A 317 -11.50 17.02 -10.53
CA GLY A 317 -11.06 17.88 -9.44
C GLY A 317 -12.19 18.28 -8.49
N LYS A 318 -13.40 18.55 -9.00
CA LYS A 318 -14.59 18.84 -8.20
C LYS A 318 -15.14 17.63 -7.48
N VAL A 319 -15.11 16.45 -8.09
CA VAL A 319 -15.46 15.19 -7.43
C VAL A 319 -14.54 14.94 -6.24
N VAL A 320 -13.23 15.06 -6.45
CA VAL A 320 -12.22 14.91 -5.39
C VAL A 320 -12.39 16.01 -4.32
N GLU A 321 -12.60 17.26 -4.71
CA GLU A 321 -12.84 18.39 -3.78
C GLU A 321 -14.05 18.11 -2.88
N SER A 322 -15.12 17.56 -3.43
CA SER A 322 -16.32 17.19 -2.70
C SER A 322 -16.05 16.09 -1.68
N ALA A 323 -15.44 15.00 -2.11
CA ALA A 323 -15.11 13.87 -1.24
C ALA A 323 -14.14 14.28 -0.12
N VAL A 324 -13.11 15.08 -0.44
CA VAL A 324 -12.17 15.64 0.53
C VAL A 324 -12.88 16.45 1.60
N ALA A 325 -13.81 17.34 1.20
CA ALA A 325 -14.58 18.13 2.14
C ALA A 325 -15.49 17.26 3.01
N ARG A 326 -16.15 16.26 2.41
CA ARG A 326 -17.05 15.31 3.10
C ARG A 326 -16.33 14.49 4.16
N TRP A 327 -15.16 13.96 3.83
CA TRP A 327 -14.35 13.11 4.70
C TRP A 327 -13.42 13.92 5.64
N GLY A 328 -13.47 15.25 5.60
CA GLY A 328 -12.59 16.10 6.42
C GLY A 328 -11.10 15.89 6.11
N LEU A 329 -10.78 15.50 4.87
CA LEU A 329 -9.41 15.30 4.42
C LEU A 329 -8.74 16.66 4.26
N LYS A 330 -7.47 16.75 4.65
CA LYS A 330 -6.68 17.96 4.41
C LYS A 330 -6.23 17.93 2.94
N ASP A 331 -6.85 18.74 2.06
CA ASP A 331 -6.32 18.96 0.70
C ASP A 331 -4.95 19.66 0.82
N PRO A 332 -3.84 19.00 0.46
CA PRO A 332 -2.52 19.60 0.54
C PRO A 332 -2.37 20.85 -0.35
N ARG A 333 -3.30 21.09 -1.27
CA ARG A 333 -3.32 22.22 -2.21
C ARG A 333 -4.00 23.47 -1.66
N ARG A 334 -4.87 23.36 -0.64
CA ARG A 334 -5.69 24.49 -0.14
C ARG A 334 -5.31 25.02 1.24
N SER A 335 -4.52 24.31 2.03
CA SER A 335 -4.02 24.85 3.29
C SER A 335 -2.81 25.75 3.03
N GLY A 336 -2.98 27.07 3.18
CA GLY A 336 -1.90 28.06 3.23
C GLY A 336 -0.94 27.89 4.44
N SER A 337 -1.12 26.85 5.25
CA SER A 337 -0.07 26.34 6.13
C SER A 337 0.89 25.50 5.29
N ARG A 338 2.15 25.95 5.19
CA ARG A 338 3.25 25.26 4.49
C ARG A 338 3.06 23.73 4.48
N PRO A 339 2.91 23.11 3.31
CA PRO A 339 2.82 21.66 3.23
C PRO A 339 4.13 21.04 3.75
N PRO A 340 4.10 19.86 4.39
CA PRO A 340 5.32 19.08 4.54
C PRO A 340 5.80 18.75 3.12
N ARG A 341 7.07 19.05 2.85
CA ARG A 341 7.71 19.02 1.54
C ARG A 341 7.33 17.75 0.77
N ARG A 342 6.65 17.88 -0.38
CA ARG A 342 6.51 16.80 -1.39
C ARG A 342 7.35 17.11 -2.63
N GLY A 343 8.58 17.56 -2.38
CA GLY A 343 9.69 17.34 -3.29
C GLY A 343 10.29 15.94 -3.05
N PRO A 344 11.41 15.60 -3.69
CA PRO A 344 12.28 14.52 -3.22
C PRO A 344 12.41 14.56 -1.68
N LEU A 345 12.30 13.41 -1.01
CA LEU A 345 12.68 13.34 0.41
C LEU A 345 14.16 13.68 0.53
N ARG A 346 14.51 14.40 1.59
CA ARG A 346 15.90 14.71 1.93
C ARG A 346 16.46 13.53 2.70
N VAL A 347 17.00 12.57 1.96
CA VAL A 347 17.61 11.35 2.51
C VAL A 347 19.02 11.70 2.95
N GLY A 348 19.23 11.76 4.26
CA GLY A 348 20.58 11.76 4.81
C GLY A 348 21.22 10.41 4.49
N PHE A 349 22.42 10.39 3.93
CA PHE A 349 23.16 9.18 3.64
C PHE A 349 24.36 9.12 4.56
N THR A 350 24.28 8.27 5.59
CA THR A 350 25.36 8.13 6.58
C THR A 350 26.30 7.00 6.19
N TYR A 351 27.60 7.28 6.23
CA TYR A 351 28.66 6.35 5.84
C TYR A 351 29.97 6.69 6.55
N ASN A 352 30.91 5.75 6.57
CA ASN A 352 32.31 5.98 6.90
C ASN A 352 33.15 5.72 5.64
N VAL A 353 33.98 6.67 5.23
CA VAL A 353 34.79 6.52 4.01
C VAL A 353 36.15 5.89 4.31
N LYS A 354 36.49 4.87 3.52
CA LYS A 354 37.82 4.23 3.50
C LYS A 354 38.83 5.15 2.81
N ARG A 355 39.79 5.65 3.58
CA ARG A 355 40.89 6.52 3.16
C ARG A 355 42.21 5.74 3.03
N VAL A 356 42.35 4.68 3.80
CA VAL A 356 43.54 3.83 3.84
C VAL A 356 43.18 2.43 3.34
N LYS A 357 43.93 1.92 2.36
CA LYS A 357 43.77 0.52 1.92
C LYS A 357 44.29 -0.41 3.03
N PRO A 358 43.48 -1.36 3.53
CA PRO A 358 43.94 -2.32 4.52
C PRO A 358 45.11 -3.15 4.01
N ALA A 359 46.03 -3.50 4.90
CA ALA A 359 47.09 -4.45 4.60
C ALA A 359 46.52 -5.88 4.69
N LEU A 360 46.76 -6.71 3.66
CA LEU A 360 46.21 -8.08 3.58
C LEU A 360 46.70 -8.98 4.73
N ASP A 361 47.88 -8.69 5.28
CA ASP A 361 48.44 -9.37 6.46
C ASP A 361 47.77 -8.97 7.79
N GLY A 362 46.75 -8.10 7.73
CA GLY A 362 46.00 -7.63 8.89
C GLY A 362 46.76 -6.65 9.78
N THR A 363 47.96 -6.18 9.41
CA THR A 363 48.74 -5.23 10.23
C THR A 363 48.10 -3.84 10.30
N ARG A 364 47.30 -3.48 9.29
CA ARG A 364 46.47 -2.27 9.25
C ARG A 364 45.08 -2.64 8.73
N ASP A 365 44.16 -2.91 9.64
CA ASP A 365 42.78 -3.34 9.34
C ASP A 365 41.72 -2.38 9.91
N GLU A 366 42.15 -1.23 10.45
CA GLU A 366 41.32 -0.25 11.16
C GLU A 366 40.12 0.24 10.32
N GLU A 367 40.33 0.54 9.04
CA GLU A 367 39.30 1.02 8.12
C GLU A 367 38.74 -0.09 7.21
N ALA A 368 39.00 -1.37 7.51
CA ALA A 368 38.63 -2.47 6.62
C ALA A 368 37.12 -2.57 6.38
N GLU A 369 36.32 -2.17 7.37
CA GLU A 369 34.87 -2.15 7.35
C GLU A 369 34.29 -0.88 6.68
N TYR A 370 35.10 0.15 6.46
CA TYR A 370 34.63 1.37 5.79
C TYR A 370 34.46 1.17 4.28
N ASP A 371 33.61 2.01 3.68
CA ASP A 371 33.27 1.89 2.28
C ASP A 371 34.20 2.69 1.37
N ALA A 372 34.54 2.10 0.22
CA ALA A 372 35.30 2.80 -0.81
C ALA A 372 34.45 3.94 -1.42
N PRO A 373 35.07 5.04 -1.89
CA PRO A 373 34.35 6.14 -2.55
C PRO A 373 33.43 5.69 -3.69
N ALA A 374 33.81 4.65 -4.44
CA ALA A 374 32.98 4.09 -5.50
C ALA A 374 31.69 3.43 -4.98
N THR A 375 31.73 2.76 -3.83
CA THR A 375 30.55 2.17 -3.18
C THR A 375 29.62 3.25 -2.67
N ILE A 376 30.17 4.27 -1.99
CA ILE A 376 29.41 5.44 -1.52
C ILE A 376 28.71 6.13 -2.71
N GLN A 377 29.42 6.37 -3.81
CA GLN A 377 28.83 6.97 -5.01
C GLN A 377 27.72 6.09 -5.61
N ALA A 378 27.90 4.78 -5.70
CA ALA A 378 26.88 3.88 -6.24
C ALA A 378 25.59 3.86 -5.40
N VAL A 379 25.71 3.81 -4.06
CA VAL A 379 24.55 3.89 -3.17
C VAL A 379 23.87 5.26 -3.29
N ARG A 380 24.64 6.35 -3.30
CA ARG A 380 24.13 7.71 -3.52
C ARG A 380 23.31 7.81 -4.81
N GLU A 381 23.85 7.31 -5.92
CA GLU A 381 23.16 7.31 -7.21
C GLU A 381 21.90 6.46 -7.21
N ALA A 382 21.91 5.31 -6.54
CA ALA A 382 20.74 4.44 -6.42
C ALA A 382 19.62 5.09 -5.58
N ILE A 383 19.96 5.79 -4.48
CA ILE A 383 18.99 6.58 -3.70
C ILE A 383 18.44 7.73 -4.55
N ALA A 384 19.30 8.45 -5.28
CA ALA A 384 18.89 9.55 -6.14
C ALA A 384 17.98 9.07 -7.30
N ALA A 385 18.32 7.93 -7.92
CA ALA A 385 17.52 7.29 -8.96
C ALA A 385 16.11 6.87 -8.48
N SER A 386 15.95 6.68 -7.16
CA SER A 386 14.65 6.46 -6.52
C SER A 386 13.81 7.75 -6.35
N GLY A 387 14.30 8.88 -6.84
CA GLY A 387 13.59 10.17 -6.85
C GLY A 387 13.74 10.98 -5.56
N HIS A 388 14.88 10.87 -4.88
CA HIS A 388 15.16 11.51 -3.60
C HIS A 388 16.41 12.41 -3.65
N GLU A 389 16.45 13.42 -2.78
CA GLU A 389 17.61 14.30 -2.60
C GLU A 389 18.52 13.60 -1.61
N VAL A 390 19.79 13.41 -1.99
CA VAL A 390 20.76 12.75 -1.13
C VAL A 390 21.64 13.79 -0.49
N ILE A 391 21.75 13.73 0.84
CA ILE A 391 22.62 14.59 1.63
C ILE A 391 23.67 13.69 2.25
N ASP A 392 24.92 13.86 1.85
CA ASP A 392 26.02 13.10 2.43
C ASP A 392 26.25 13.51 3.89
N LEU A 393 26.29 12.52 4.78
CA LEU A 393 26.46 12.69 6.21
C LEU A 393 27.54 11.72 6.70
N GLU A 394 28.81 12.06 6.45
CA GLU A 394 29.91 11.23 6.94
C GLU A 394 29.86 11.10 8.48
N ALA A 395 29.94 9.88 8.98
CA ALA A 395 29.83 9.57 10.40
C ALA A 395 31.14 9.85 11.16
N THR A 396 31.45 11.14 11.29
CA THR A 396 32.55 11.68 12.12
C THR A 396 32.01 12.24 13.44
N ALA A 397 32.90 12.80 14.28
CA ALA A 397 32.50 13.47 15.52
C ALA A 397 31.56 14.67 15.28
N ASP A 398 31.55 15.23 14.06
CA ASP A 398 30.71 16.37 13.69
C ASP A 398 29.31 15.95 13.21
N LEU A 399 29.03 14.64 13.09
CA LEU A 399 27.76 14.13 12.60
C LEU A 399 26.52 14.70 13.31
N PRO A 400 26.49 14.87 14.66
CA PRO A 400 25.35 15.51 15.33
C PRO A 400 25.04 16.92 14.79
N SER A 401 26.08 17.75 14.63
CA SER A 401 25.96 19.10 14.09
C SER A 401 25.56 19.11 12.61
N LEU A 402 26.08 18.14 11.83
CA LEU A 402 25.72 17.95 10.43
C LEU A 402 24.25 17.56 10.28
N ILE A 403 23.75 16.62 11.09
CA ILE A 403 22.33 16.21 11.07
C ILE A 403 21.44 17.39 11.46
N GLU A 404 21.80 18.15 12.50
CA GLU A 404 21.04 19.32 12.94
C GLU A 404 20.94 20.40 11.84
N THR A 405 22.04 20.63 11.12
CA THR A 405 22.09 21.59 10.02
C THR A 405 21.37 21.07 8.78
N ALA A 406 21.63 19.81 8.42
CA ALA A 406 21.08 19.16 7.25
C ALA A 406 19.58 18.96 7.37
N LYS A 407 19.03 18.63 8.55
CA LYS A 407 17.62 18.30 8.78
C LYS A 407 17.08 17.31 7.75
N PRO A 408 17.64 16.09 7.68
CA PRO A 408 17.13 15.06 6.78
C PRO A 408 15.71 14.64 7.21
N ASP A 409 14.90 14.24 6.23
CA ASP A 409 13.58 13.66 6.50
C ASP A 409 13.72 12.26 7.09
N LEU A 410 14.68 11.50 6.54
CA LEU A 410 15.06 10.17 6.99
C LEU A 410 16.51 9.90 6.62
N VAL A 411 17.10 8.84 7.15
CA VAL A 411 18.48 8.46 6.86
C VAL A 411 18.59 7.07 6.22
N PHE A 412 19.32 6.95 5.12
CA PHE A 412 19.85 5.66 4.68
C PHE A 412 21.17 5.41 5.42
N ASN A 413 21.20 4.43 6.31
CA ASN A 413 22.37 4.15 7.15
C ASN A 413 23.26 3.05 6.56
N MET A 414 24.53 3.40 6.37
CA MET A 414 25.64 2.51 6.02
C MET A 414 26.88 2.83 6.90
N ALA A 415 26.69 3.53 8.01
CA ALA A 415 27.79 3.94 8.88
C ALA A 415 28.13 2.86 9.91
N GLU A 416 29.41 2.48 9.95
CA GLU A 416 30.02 1.59 10.94
C GLU A 416 30.20 2.26 12.31
N GLY A 417 30.22 3.61 12.34
CA GLY A 417 30.53 4.39 13.53
C GLY A 417 32.03 4.59 13.71
N ILE A 418 32.44 5.06 14.90
CA ILE A 418 33.82 5.55 15.11
C ILE A 418 34.66 4.55 15.90
N LYS A 419 34.20 4.14 17.08
CA LYS A 419 34.97 3.29 17.99
C LYS A 419 34.11 2.62 19.06
N GLY A 420 34.66 1.57 19.65
CA GLY A 420 34.07 0.83 20.77
C GLY A 420 33.09 -0.25 20.32
N ARG A 421 32.72 -1.12 21.27
CA ARG A 421 31.92 -2.32 20.99
C ARG A 421 30.50 -2.07 20.46
N ASN A 422 30.00 -0.84 20.59
CA ASN A 422 28.66 -0.44 20.16
C ASN A 422 28.69 0.45 18.90
N ARG A 423 29.80 0.48 18.14
CA ARG A 423 30.05 1.47 17.08
C ARG A 423 28.94 1.55 16.03
N GLU A 424 28.46 0.40 15.54
CA GLU A 424 27.43 0.33 14.50
C GLU A 424 26.09 0.90 14.97
N SER A 425 25.83 0.89 16.28
CA SER A 425 24.62 1.47 16.87
C SER A 425 24.68 2.98 17.09
N GLN A 426 25.86 3.62 16.99
CA GLN A 426 26.03 5.04 17.33
C GLN A 426 25.16 5.94 16.47
N VAL A 427 25.12 5.71 15.16
CA VAL A 427 24.32 6.51 14.22
C VAL A 427 22.82 6.23 14.42
N PRO A 428 22.33 4.98 14.39
CA PRO A 428 20.95 4.66 14.73
C PRO A 428 20.48 5.22 16.08
N ALA A 429 21.29 5.12 17.14
CA ALA A 429 20.92 5.62 18.47
C ALA A 429 20.80 7.15 18.50
N LEU A 430 21.70 7.85 17.81
CA LEU A 430 21.61 9.30 17.62
C LEU A 430 20.32 9.68 16.86
N LEU A 431 20.00 8.93 15.80
CA LEU A 431 18.80 9.18 15.00
C LEU A 431 17.52 8.89 15.78
N GLU A 432 17.48 7.86 16.63
CA GLU A 432 16.37 7.62 17.55
C GLU A 432 16.20 8.75 18.56
N LEU A 433 17.29 9.24 19.15
CA LEU A 433 17.27 10.38 20.06
C LEU A 433 16.73 11.65 19.40
N LEU A 434 17.06 11.86 18.12
CA LEU A 434 16.61 13.02 17.33
C LEU A 434 15.23 12.80 16.68
N ASP A 435 14.59 11.66 16.93
CA ASP A 435 13.33 11.25 16.31
C ASP A 435 13.38 11.27 14.76
N ILE A 436 14.52 10.88 14.18
CA ILE A 436 14.71 10.74 12.73
C ILE A 436 14.61 9.25 12.34
N PRO A 437 13.72 8.87 11.42
CA PRO A 437 13.63 7.49 10.92
C PRO A 437 14.82 7.15 10.01
N TYR A 438 15.28 5.90 10.03
CA TYR A 438 16.47 5.47 9.29
C TYR A 438 16.35 4.03 8.79
N SER A 439 17.10 3.65 7.75
CA SER A 439 17.12 2.28 7.20
C SER A 439 17.99 1.35 8.03
N GLY A 440 17.67 0.05 7.99
CA GLY A 440 18.41 -0.98 8.69
C GLY A 440 17.94 -1.18 10.13
N SER A 441 18.65 -2.06 10.84
CA SER A 441 18.28 -2.55 12.16
C SER A 441 18.46 -1.50 13.26
N ASP A 442 17.73 -1.67 14.37
CA ASP A 442 17.79 -0.75 15.51
C ASP A 442 19.08 -0.90 16.34
N PRO A 443 19.37 0.04 17.28
CA PRO A 443 20.58 -0.05 18.11
C PRO A 443 20.71 -1.35 18.89
N ALA A 444 19.60 -1.93 19.34
CA ALA A 444 19.64 -3.17 20.12
C ALA A 444 20.03 -4.35 19.23
N ALA A 445 19.38 -4.49 18.08
CA ALA A 445 19.68 -5.52 17.09
C ALA A 445 21.11 -5.43 16.56
N LEU A 446 21.60 -4.23 16.24
CA LEU A 446 22.99 -4.02 15.78
C LEU A 446 24.00 -4.43 16.85
N ASN A 447 23.82 -3.97 18.09
CA ASN A 447 24.74 -4.31 19.19
C ASN A 447 24.73 -5.80 19.52
N ILE A 448 23.55 -6.43 19.48
CA ILE A 448 23.42 -7.87 19.72
C ILE A 448 24.09 -8.67 18.61
N ALA A 449 23.87 -8.29 17.35
CA ALA A 449 24.39 -9.02 16.20
C ALA A 449 25.91 -8.89 16.07
N LEU A 450 26.46 -7.70 16.32
CA LEU A 450 27.90 -7.45 16.32
C LEU A 450 28.62 -8.27 17.39
N ASP A 451 28.05 -8.38 18.60
CA ASP A 451 28.58 -9.24 19.65
C ASP A 451 28.22 -10.71 19.38
N LYS A 452 29.11 -11.41 18.67
CA LYS A 452 28.90 -12.82 18.27
C LYS A 452 28.55 -13.74 19.44
N ALA A 453 29.09 -13.49 20.63
CA ALA A 453 28.80 -14.29 21.81
C ALA A 453 27.36 -14.07 22.30
N LEU A 454 26.87 -12.82 22.33
CA LEU A 454 25.48 -12.52 22.65
C LEU A 454 24.51 -13.03 21.58
N ALA A 455 24.80 -12.78 20.30
CA ALA A 455 23.98 -13.25 19.18
C ALA A 455 23.74 -14.77 19.28
N LYS A 456 24.81 -15.55 19.53
CA LYS A 456 24.72 -17.00 19.67
C LYS A 456 23.87 -17.45 20.85
N LYS A 457 23.94 -16.76 22.00
CA LYS A 457 23.08 -17.09 23.16
C LYS A 457 21.61 -16.96 22.80
N ILE A 458 21.23 -15.86 22.13
CA ILE A 458 19.85 -15.59 21.72
C ILE A 458 19.39 -16.57 20.65
N VAL A 459 20.18 -16.75 19.59
CA VAL A 459 19.87 -17.68 18.49
C VAL A 459 19.73 -19.12 18.99
N ARG A 460 20.58 -19.56 19.93
CA ARG A 460 20.49 -20.88 20.55
C ARG A 460 19.21 -21.05 21.37
N GLN A 461 18.75 -20.01 22.06
CA GLN A 461 17.48 -20.03 22.80
C GLN A 461 16.28 -20.21 21.85
N HIS A 462 16.39 -19.76 20.60
CA HIS A 462 15.39 -19.98 19.55
C HIS A 462 15.51 -21.34 18.85
N GLY A 463 16.34 -22.26 19.36
CA GLY A 463 16.46 -23.62 18.84
C GLY A 463 17.29 -23.73 17.56
N ILE A 464 17.98 -22.66 17.16
CA ILE A 464 18.94 -22.71 16.06
C ILE A 464 20.32 -23.08 16.61
N LEU A 465 21.01 -23.96 15.90
CA LEU A 465 22.28 -24.48 16.35
C LEU A 465 23.38 -23.45 16.15
N THR A 466 24.30 -23.38 17.12
CA THR A 466 25.55 -22.63 17.02
C THR A 466 26.68 -23.60 17.38
N PRO A 467 27.92 -23.39 16.91
CA PRO A 467 29.06 -24.06 17.51
C PRO A 467 29.07 -23.84 19.02
N ASN A 468 29.58 -24.79 19.82
CA ASN A 468 29.82 -24.47 21.22
C ASN A 468 30.89 -23.38 21.27
N PHE A 469 30.75 -22.45 22.21
CA PHE A 469 31.65 -21.31 22.29
C PHE A 469 31.95 -20.92 23.73
N PHE A 470 33.08 -20.26 23.90
CA PHE A 470 33.54 -19.71 25.17
C PHE A 470 34.26 -18.37 24.93
N THR A 471 34.12 -17.45 25.87
CA THR A 471 34.74 -16.13 25.80
C THR A 471 35.92 -16.07 26.77
N MET A 472 37.11 -15.76 26.26
CA MET A 472 38.33 -15.59 27.03
C MET A 472 38.67 -14.11 27.16
N ASN A 473 38.70 -13.58 28.38
CA ASN A 473 39.00 -12.16 28.63
C ASN A 473 40.50 -11.92 28.77
N THR A 474 41.23 -12.90 29.32
CA THR A 474 42.66 -12.81 29.63
C THR A 474 43.51 -13.79 28.82
N GLY A 475 42.86 -14.74 28.13
CA GLY A 475 43.54 -15.84 27.45
C GLY A 475 44.01 -16.94 28.41
N LYS A 476 43.77 -16.82 29.73
CA LYS A 476 44.23 -17.77 30.77
C LYS A 476 43.10 -18.57 31.42
N GLU A 477 41.85 -18.29 31.06
CA GLU A 477 40.68 -18.98 31.58
C GLU A 477 40.70 -20.48 31.28
N ARG A 478 40.19 -21.32 32.18
CA ARG A 478 40.08 -22.76 31.95
C ARG A 478 39.01 -23.04 30.90
N LEU A 479 39.35 -23.82 29.86
CA LEU A 479 38.38 -24.24 28.86
C LEU A 479 37.25 -25.11 29.48
N PRO A 480 35.98 -24.87 29.08
CA PRO A 480 34.89 -25.78 29.34
C PRO A 480 35.17 -27.19 28.79
N LYS A 481 34.66 -28.22 29.47
CA LYS A 481 34.86 -29.63 29.09
C LYS A 481 34.20 -30.01 27.76
N ASP A 482 33.29 -29.19 27.26
CA ASP A 482 32.47 -29.51 26.10
C ASP A 482 33.09 -28.95 24.79
N LEU A 483 34.12 -28.09 24.90
CA LEU A 483 34.91 -27.65 23.76
C LEU A 483 35.98 -28.71 23.42
N ARG A 484 36.14 -28.99 22.14
CA ARG A 484 37.09 -29.98 21.61
C ARG A 484 37.87 -29.37 20.45
N PHE A 485 39.18 -29.60 20.44
CA PHE A 485 40.00 -29.24 19.28
C PHE A 485 39.59 -30.05 18.04
N PRO A 486 39.64 -29.47 16.83
CA PRO A 486 40.10 -28.10 16.52
C PRO A 486 39.11 -27.01 16.95
N LEU A 487 39.65 -25.88 17.42
CA LEU A 487 38.88 -24.69 17.81
C LEU A 487 39.20 -23.54 16.87
N ILE A 488 38.30 -22.57 16.73
CA ILE A 488 38.57 -21.31 16.04
C ILE A 488 38.54 -20.14 17.03
N VAL A 489 39.56 -19.28 16.96
CA VAL A 489 39.72 -18.09 17.78
C VAL A 489 39.47 -16.85 16.92
N LYS A 490 38.47 -16.04 17.28
CA LYS A 490 38.07 -14.84 16.52
C LYS A 490 37.72 -13.68 17.45
N PRO A 491 37.72 -12.43 16.96
CA PRO A 491 37.23 -11.32 17.76
C PRO A 491 35.71 -11.38 17.88
N ILE A 492 35.19 -10.93 19.03
CA ILE A 492 33.76 -10.95 19.31
C ILE A 492 33.03 -9.94 18.43
N ALA A 493 33.53 -8.71 18.38
CA ALA A 493 32.79 -7.54 17.93
C ALA A 493 33.43 -6.86 16.71
N GLU A 494 34.00 -7.62 15.78
CA GLU A 494 34.47 -7.11 14.48
C GLU A 494 33.75 -7.84 13.33
N GLY A 495 33.51 -7.17 12.22
CA GLY A 495 32.99 -7.71 10.97
C GLY A 495 34.08 -7.95 9.92
N SER A 496 33.66 -8.17 8.66
CA SER A 496 34.56 -8.37 7.50
C SER A 496 35.68 -9.40 7.69
N SER A 497 35.47 -10.41 8.54
CA SER A 497 36.47 -11.41 8.94
C SER A 497 37.76 -10.82 9.52
N LYS A 498 37.73 -9.60 10.06
CA LYS A 498 38.88 -8.98 10.72
C LYS A 498 39.40 -9.87 11.84
N GLY A 499 40.71 -10.13 11.85
CA GLY A 499 41.36 -11.02 12.81
C GLY A 499 41.14 -12.51 12.57
N VAL A 500 40.41 -12.91 11.52
CA VAL A 500 40.21 -14.31 11.12
C VAL A 500 41.13 -14.63 9.95
N HIS A 501 42.14 -15.46 10.22
CA HIS A 501 43.12 -15.96 9.26
C HIS A 501 43.14 -17.49 9.30
N ALA A 502 43.85 -18.14 8.39
CA ALA A 502 44.04 -19.60 8.46
C ALA A 502 44.64 -20.06 9.81
N THR A 503 45.47 -19.21 10.43
CA THR A 503 46.08 -19.43 11.75
C THR A 503 45.12 -19.23 12.93
N SER A 504 43.89 -18.79 12.69
CA SER A 504 42.85 -18.67 13.71
C SER A 504 42.27 -20.02 14.12
N VAL A 505 42.46 -21.07 13.32
CA VAL A 505 42.11 -22.44 13.69
C VAL A 505 43.27 -23.05 14.45
N VAL A 506 43.01 -23.49 15.68
CA VAL A 506 44.00 -24.02 16.63
C VAL A 506 43.71 -25.49 16.94
N GLU A 507 44.76 -26.30 17.00
CA GLU A 507 44.69 -27.75 17.17
C GLU A 507 44.97 -28.21 18.60
N ASN A 508 45.55 -27.33 19.42
CA ASN A 508 45.92 -27.66 20.79
C ASN A 508 45.88 -26.45 21.73
N GLU A 509 46.03 -26.75 23.02
CA GLU A 509 45.99 -25.78 24.10
C GLU A 509 47.04 -24.67 23.93
N GLY A 510 48.26 -25.00 23.51
CA GLY A 510 49.34 -24.00 23.36
C GLY A 510 48.99 -22.96 22.30
N GLU A 511 48.58 -23.42 21.12
CA GLU A 511 48.14 -22.56 20.01
C GLU A 511 46.94 -21.70 20.39
N LEU A 512 45.96 -22.26 21.11
CA LEU A 512 44.82 -21.50 21.61
C LEU A 512 45.25 -20.32 22.48
N ARG A 513 46.16 -20.54 23.45
CA ARG A 513 46.60 -19.50 24.38
C ARG A 513 47.32 -18.38 23.63
N GLU A 514 48.15 -18.74 22.66
CA GLU A 514 48.86 -17.78 21.81
C GLU A 514 47.88 -16.96 20.95
N ALA A 515 46.97 -17.63 20.24
CA ALA A 515 45.98 -16.98 19.38
C ALA A 515 45.04 -16.07 20.19
N ALA A 516 44.54 -16.53 21.34
CA ALA A 516 43.69 -15.73 22.22
C ALA A 516 44.44 -14.50 22.75
N HIS A 517 45.70 -14.66 23.18
CA HIS A 517 46.49 -13.53 23.65
C HIS A 517 46.72 -12.49 22.54
N LYS A 518 47.12 -12.93 21.34
CA LYS A 518 47.30 -12.03 20.19
C LYS A 518 46.01 -11.29 19.85
N MET A 519 44.87 -11.99 19.84
CA MET A 519 43.57 -11.40 19.57
C MET A 519 43.21 -10.31 20.60
N ILE A 520 43.36 -10.63 21.89
CA ILE A 520 43.03 -9.71 22.99
C ILE A 520 43.92 -8.46 22.95
N VAL A 521 45.23 -8.64 22.76
CA VAL A 521 46.18 -7.51 22.71
C VAL A 521 45.94 -6.65 21.48
N LYS A 522 45.65 -7.25 20.32
CA LYS A 522 45.46 -6.51 19.06
C LYS A 522 44.16 -5.71 19.05
N TYR A 523 43.06 -6.31 19.51
CA TYR A 523 41.72 -5.74 19.36
C TYR A 523 41.12 -5.16 20.65
N ASP A 524 41.86 -5.23 21.77
CA ASP A 524 41.45 -4.75 23.11
C ASP A 524 40.05 -5.24 23.52
N GLN A 525 39.77 -6.52 23.24
CA GLN A 525 38.49 -7.15 23.52
C GLN A 525 38.68 -8.64 23.82
N PRO A 526 37.70 -9.30 24.48
CA PRO A 526 37.79 -10.74 24.74
C PRO A 526 37.82 -11.55 23.43
N ALA A 527 38.53 -12.67 23.44
CA ALA A 527 38.58 -13.60 22.32
C ALA A 527 37.40 -14.59 22.39
N LEU A 528 36.73 -14.78 21.26
CA LEU A 528 35.71 -15.81 21.09
C LEU A 528 36.37 -17.10 20.60
N VAL A 529 36.18 -18.17 21.35
CA VAL A 529 36.70 -19.51 21.05
C VAL A 529 35.52 -20.41 20.75
N GLU A 530 35.50 -21.06 19.59
CA GLU A 530 34.39 -21.91 19.16
C GLU A 530 34.86 -23.26 18.65
N ASP A 531 34.00 -24.27 18.73
CA ASP A 531 34.19 -25.50 17.96
C ASP A 531 34.36 -25.16 16.47
N TYR A 532 35.41 -25.66 15.83
CA TYR A 532 35.52 -25.54 14.39
C TYR A 532 34.53 -26.51 13.72
N ILE A 533 33.53 -25.97 13.04
CA ILE A 533 32.57 -26.76 12.27
C ILE A 533 33.16 -26.96 10.87
N GLY A 534 33.47 -28.20 10.51
CA GLY A 534 33.86 -28.56 9.13
C GLY A 534 32.70 -28.48 8.15
N GLY A 535 32.97 -28.76 6.87
CA GLY A 535 31.95 -28.81 5.82
C GLY A 535 31.80 -27.51 5.05
N ARG A 536 30.56 -27.20 4.63
CA ARG A 536 30.24 -26.15 3.66
C ARG A 536 29.87 -24.84 4.34
N GLU A 537 30.19 -23.71 3.71
CA GLU A 537 29.94 -22.37 4.26
C GLU A 537 28.95 -21.60 3.38
N PHE A 538 27.93 -21.01 4.02
CA PHE A 538 26.83 -20.34 3.33
C PHE A 538 26.53 -18.96 3.89
N THR A 539 26.04 -18.12 3.01
CA THR A 539 25.59 -16.77 3.29
C THR A 539 24.16 -16.61 2.76
N VAL A 540 23.24 -16.14 3.60
CA VAL A 540 21.83 -15.91 3.22
C VAL A 540 21.47 -14.43 3.41
N GLY A 541 21.00 -13.79 2.33
CA GLY A 541 20.49 -12.43 2.38
C GLY A 541 19.03 -12.38 2.86
N MET A 542 18.72 -11.40 3.71
CA MET A 542 17.39 -11.17 4.27
C MET A 542 16.95 -9.74 3.98
N LEU A 543 15.71 -9.55 3.51
CA LEU A 543 15.14 -8.23 3.24
C LEU A 543 13.76 -8.04 3.89
N GLY A 544 13.47 -6.85 4.41
CA GLY A 544 12.19 -6.50 5.02
C GLY A 544 12.15 -6.64 6.55
N GLU A 545 10.95 -6.71 7.13
CA GLU A 545 10.77 -6.69 8.60
C GLU A 545 10.03 -7.95 9.10
N ARG A 546 8.74 -7.81 9.48
CA ARG A 546 7.93 -8.85 10.15
C ARG A 546 7.78 -10.15 9.36
N ARG A 547 7.86 -10.08 8.04
CA ARG A 547 7.86 -11.25 7.13
C ARG A 547 9.03 -11.08 6.16
N PRO A 548 10.26 -11.36 6.59
CA PRO A 548 11.42 -11.03 5.79
C PRO A 548 11.50 -11.98 4.59
N LYS A 549 11.82 -11.43 3.43
CA LYS A 549 12.15 -12.19 2.23
C LYS A 549 13.50 -12.86 2.47
N VAL A 550 13.53 -14.18 2.34
CA VAL A 550 14.76 -14.98 2.33
C VAL A 550 15.25 -15.02 0.89
N LEU A 551 16.46 -14.53 0.63
CA LEU A 551 17.08 -14.61 -0.69
C LEU A 551 17.79 -15.96 -0.87
N PRO A 552 18.06 -16.39 -2.12
CA PRO A 552 18.71 -17.67 -2.37
C PRO A 552 20.07 -17.74 -1.66
N PRO A 553 20.40 -18.86 -0.98
CA PRO A 553 21.69 -19.00 -0.33
C PRO A 553 22.83 -18.92 -1.34
N MET A 554 23.91 -18.22 -0.96
CA MET A 554 25.19 -18.29 -1.63
C MET A 554 26.11 -19.24 -0.86
N GLU A 555 26.85 -20.06 -1.56
CA GLU A 555 27.91 -20.90 -0.99
C GLU A 555 29.28 -20.30 -1.29
N VAL A 556 30.14 -20.26 -0.27
CA VAL A 556 31.57 -19.98 -0.44
C VAL A 556 32.28 -21.32 -0.62
N VAL A 557 32.67 -21.63 -1.86
CA VAL A 557 33.34 -22.87 -2.22
C VAL A 557 34.85 -22.67 -2.16
N PHE A 558 35.53 -23.37 -1.25
CA PHE A 558 36.98 -23.39 -1.17
C PHE A 558 37.56 -24.34 -2.22
N LEU A 559 38.44 -23.83 -3.08
CA LEU A 559 39.03 -24.57 -4.21
C LEU A 559 40.43 -25.12 -3.90
N ASP A 560 41.08 -24.62 -2.85
CA ASP A 560 42.40 -25.08 -2.43
C ASP A 560 42.28 -26.32 -1.53
N GLU A 561 42.38 -27.51 -2.14
CA GLU A 561 42.29 -28.80 -1.44
C GLU A 561 43.46 -29.02 -0.45
N SER A 562 44.52 -28.20 -0.50
CA SER A 562 45.63 -28.28 0.45
C SER A 562 45.31 -27.63 1.81
N GLU A 563 44.29 -26.77 1.86
CA GLU A 563 43.79 -26.17 3.10
C GLU A 563 42.86 -27.16 3.81
N ILE A 564 43.41 -27.90 4.79
CA ILE A 564 42.67 -28.94 5.54
C ILE A 564 41.48 -28.35 6.31
N ARG A 565 41.59 -27.08 6.73
CA ARG A 565 40.57 -26.38 7.54
C ARG A 565 40.33 -24.98 6.97
N PRO A 566 39.68 -24.88 5.81
CA PRO A 566 39.48 -23.59 5.17
C PRO A 566 38.55 -22.74 6.02
N VAL A 567 38.76 -21.43 5.99
CA VAL A 567 37.91 -20.42 6.62
C VAL A 567 37.74 -19.27 5.63
N TYR A 568 36.59 -18.61 5.63
CA TYR A 568 36.40 -17.40 4.82
C TYR A 568 37.10 -16.21 5.50
N SER A 569 38.42 -16.19 5.34
CA SER A 569 39.35 -15.30 6.04
C SER A 569 39.27 -13.85 5.57
N PHE A 570 39.96 -12.97 6.29
CA PHE A 570 40.09 -11.56 5.95
C PHE A 570 40.61 -11.36 4.52
N GLU A 571 41.62 -12.13 4.11
CA GLU A 571 42.24 -12.01 2.78
C GLU A 571 41.22 -12.26 1.66
N PHE A 572 40.37 -13.27 1.82
CA PHE A 572 39.34 -13.62 0.83
C PHE A 572 38.23 -12.57 0.74
N LYS A 573 37.94 -11.84 1.83
CA LYS A 573 36.94 -10.75 1.82
C LYS A 573 37.49 -9.42 1.30
N GLN A 574 38.80 -9.22 1.31
CA GLN A 574 39.44 -7.97 0.88
C GLN A 574 39.95 -7.98 -0.57
N ASP A 575 40.24 -9.15 -1.14
CA ASP A 575 40.73 -9.25 -2.52
C ASP A 575 40.14 -10.44 -3.27
N SER A 576 39.99 -10.28 -4.59
CA SER A 576 39.55 -11.36 -5.47
C SER A 576 40.60 -12.45 -5.51
N SER A 577 40.25 -13.64 -5.01
CA SER A 577 41.13 -14.78 -4.94
C SER A 577 40.66 -15.89 -5.86
N SER A 578 41.58 -16.51 -6.61
CA SER A 578 41.32 -17.72 -7.38
C SER A 578 41.11 -18.96 -6.50
N LYS A 579 41.30 -18.85 -5.18
CA LYS A 579 41.17 -19.95 -4.23
C LYS A 579 39.74 -20.19 -3.75
N ILE A 580 38.82 -19.25 -4.02
CA ILE A 580 37.41 -19.40 -3.66
C ILE A 580 36.50 -19.11 -4.84
N ARG A 581 35.31 -19.71 -4.83
CA ARG A 581 34.25 -19.44 -5.80
C ARG A 581 32.93 -19.25 -5.07
N TYR A 582 32.14 -18.28 -5.52
CA TYR A 582 30.78 -18.08 -5.03
C TYR A 582 29.78 -18.80 -5.92
N ASP A 583 29.07 -19.78 -5.36
CA ASP A 583 27.96 -20.46 -6.05
C ASP A 583 26.63 -19.87 -5.55
N VAL A 584 25.94 -19.16 -6.44
CA VAL A 584 24.66 -18.52 -6.14
C VAL A 584 23.66 -18.71 -7.30
N PRO A 585 22.50 -19.37 -7.09
CA PRO A 585 22.11 -20.07 -5.85
C PRO A 585 23.02 -21.28 -5.56
N ALA A 586 23.23 -21.56 -4.28
CA ALA A 586 23.97 -22.73 -3.82
C ALA A 586 23.31 -24.04 -4.26
N LYS A 587 24.12 -25.06 -4.57
CA LYS A 587 23.63 -26.38 -4.98
C LYS A 587 23.31 -27.22 -3.75
N LEU A 588 22.05 -27.20 -3.35
CA LEU A 588 21.57 -27.85 -2.11
C LEU A 588 20.45 -28.84 -2.41
N GLU A 589 20.43 -29.94 -1.67
CA GLU A 589 19.26 -30.82 -1.64
C GLU A 589 18.05 -30.07 -1.07
N PRO A 590 16.80 -30.36 -1.50
CA PRO A 590 15.62 -29.61 -1.08
C PRO A 590 15.44 -29.50 0.46
N GLY A 591 15.80 -30.56 1.19
CA GLY A 591 15.77 -30.56 2.66
C GLY A 591 16.79 -29.63 3.29
N GLN A 592 18.01 -29.58 2.74
CA GLN A 592 19.09 -28.71 3.21
C GLN A 592 18.76 -27.24 2.93
N LEU A 593 18.26 -26.93 1.73
CA LEU A 593 17.80 -25.59 1.37
C LEU A 593 16.73 -25.09 2.35
N LYS A 594 15.69 -25.90 2.58
CA LYS A 594 14.61 -25.54 3.50
C LYS A 594 15.10 -25.36 4.94
N ALA A 595 16.06 -26.16 5.39
CA ALA A 595 16.66 -26.03 6.71
C ALA A 595 17.44 -24.72 6.84
N LEU A 596 18.22 -24.35 5.82
CA LEU A 596 19.01 -23.13 5.79
C LEU A 596 18.13 -21.87 5.73
N GLU A 597 17.11 -21.86 4.86
CA GLU A 597 16.16 -20.75 4.74
C GLU A 597 15.37 -20.54 6.04
N ARG A 598 14.97 -21.64 6.69
CA ARG A 598 14.32 -21.58 8.00
C ARG A 598 15.27 -20.99 9.04
N ALA A 599 16.50 -21.50 9.12
CA ALA A 599 17.48 -21.00 10.09
C ALA A 599 17.77 -19.50 9.88
N ALA A 600 17.95 -19.05 8.65
CA ALA A 600 18.15 -17.64 8.32
C ALA A 600 16.99 -16.76 8.79
N ARG A 601 15.75 -17.17 8.53
CA ARG A 601 14.54 -16.45 8.95
C ARG A 601 14.40 -16.37 10.47
N GLU A 602 14.60 -17.49 11.16
CA GLU A 602 14.48 -17.54 12.61
C GLU A 602 15.60 -16.71 13.28
N CYS A 603 16.83 -16.76 12.78
CA CYS A 603 17.92 -15.90 13.26
C CYS A 603 17.58 -14.42 13.07
N PHE A 604 17.09 -14.02 11.90
CA PHE A 604 16.72 -12.64 11.60
C PHE A 604 15.66 -12.11 12.58
N ILE A 605 14.63 -12.92 12.85
CA ILE A 605 13.55 -12.56 13.79
C ILE A 605 14.07 -12.55 15.23
N ALA A 606 14.83 -13.57 15.64
CA ALA A 606 15.34 -13.71 17.01
C ALA A 606 16.26 -12.56 17.42
N LEU A 607 17.06 -12.06 16.47
CA LEU A 607 17.99 -10.95 16.70
C LEU A 607 17.33 -9.57 16.56
N GLY A 608 16.05 -9.49 16.20
CA GLY A 608 15.34 -8.23 16.02
C GLY A 608 15.76 -7.45 14.78
N CYS A 609 16.35 -8.12 13.79
CA CYS A 609 16.81 -7.47 12.57
C CYS A 609 15.63 -6.91 11.77
N ARG A 610 15.88 -5.84 11.01
CA ARG A 610 14.92 -5.25 10.08
C ARG A 610 15.59 -4.62 8.86
N ASP A 611 14.79 -4.48 7.81
CA ASP A 611 15.07 -4.01 6.45
C ASP A 611 16.09 -4.85 5.68
N VAL A 612 17.25 -5.15 6.28
CA VAL A 612 18.33 -5.87 5.63
C VAL A 612 19.20 -6.60 6.64
N ALA A 613 19.63 -7.81 6.31
CA ALA A 613 20.73 -8.48 6.97
C ALA A 613 21.34 -9.56 6.09
N ARG A 614 22.55 -9.98 6.46
CA ARG A 614 23.22 -11.19 5.97
C ARG A 614 23.37 -12.16 7.14
N VAL A 615 23.13 -13.44 6.92
CA VAL A 615 23.29 -14.47 7.95
C VAL A 615 24.22 -15.55 7.44
N ASP A 616 25.29 -15.80 8.18
CA ASP A 616 26.36 -16.73 7.80
C ASP A 616 26.22 -18.03 8.58
N PHE A 617 26.39 -19.14 7.85
CA PHE A 617 26.19 -20.50 8.35
C PHE A 617 27.33 -21.42 7.93
N ARG A 618 27.58 -22.44 8.75
CA ARG A 618 28.22 -23.67 8.28
C ARG A 618 27.27 -24.84 8.33
N MET A 619 27.44 -25.77 7.39
CA MET A 619 26.74 -27.04 7.36
C MET A 619 27.76 -28.16 7.47
N ASP A 620 27.62 -29.00 8.50
CA ASP A 620 28.48 -30.16 8.68
C ASP A 620 28.17 -31.27 7.65
N GLU A 621 28.98 -32.32 7.63
CA GLU A 621 28.84 -33.45 6.71
C GLU A 621 27.51 -34.21 6.89
N GLN A 622 26.87 -34.08 8.05
CA GLN A 622 25.56 -34.67 8.34
C GLN A 622 24.40 -33.76 7.90
N GLY A 623 24.70 -32.60 7.30
CA GLY A 623 23.70 -31.65 6.82
C GLY A 623 23.12 -30.74 7.89
N LYS A 624 23.72 -30.70 9.08
CA LYS A 624 23.24 -29.87 10.20
C LYS A 624 23.78 -28.45 10.07
N VAL A 625 22.88 -27.48 10.16
CA VAL A 625 23.16 -26.05 9.93
C VAL A 625 23.49 -25.36 11.25
N TYR A 626 24.66 -24.71 11.31
CA TYR A 626 25.16 -23.96 12.47
C TYR A 626 25.29 -22.48 12.10
N PHE A 627 24.66 -21.63 12.91
CA PHE A 627 24.79 -20.18 12.84
C PHE A 627 26.19 -19.72 13.25
N LEU A 628 26.85 -18.96 12.38
CA LEU A 628 28.15 -18.36 12.64
C LEU A 628 28.01 -16.94 13.16
N GLU A 629 27.35 -16.09 12.39
CA GLU A 629 27.14 -14.67 12.67
C GLU A 629 25.97 -14.10 11.84
N CYS A 630 25.45 -12.95 12.27
CA CYS A 630 24.50 -12.15 11.51
C CYS A 630 25.09 -10.75 11.35
N ASN A 631 25.04 -10.21 10.15
CA ASN A 631 25.42 -8.84 9.85
C ASN A 631 24.19 -8.05 9.37
N PRO A 632 23.56 -7.24 10.24
CA PRO A 632 22.44 -6.36 9.88
C PRO A 632 22.87 -5.04 9.20
N LEU A 633 24.17 -4.83 9.03
CA LEU A 633 24.79 -3.74 8.26
C LEU A 633 25.70 -4.32 7.15
N PRO A 634 25.15 -5.09 6.19
CA PRO A 634 25.96 -5.77 5.20
C PRO A 634 26.55 -4.80 4.18
N GLY A 635 27.73 -5.13 3.66
CA GLY A 635 28.36 -4.36 2.58
C GLY A 635 27.51 -4.33 1.31
N LEU A 636 27.61 -3.21 0.58
CA LEU A 636 26.79 -2.90 -0.60
C LEU A 636 27.62 -2.58 -1.85
N THR A 637 28.86 -3.02 -1.94
CA THR A 637 29.72 -2.79 -3.11
C THR A 637 29.16 -3.51 -4.35
N PRO A 638 28.85 -2.78 -5.45
CA PRO A 638 28.35 -3.38 -6.69
C PRO A 638 29.29 -4.45 -7.24
N GLY A 639 28.73 -5.63 -7.59
CA GLY A 639 29.49 -6.72 -8.20
C GLY A 639 30.48 -7.43 -7.27
N TRP A 640 30.52 -7.08 -5.99
CA TRP A 640 31.46 -7.66 -5.03
C TRP A 640 30.78 -8.15 -3.75
N SER A 641 29.99 -7.31 -3.08
CA SER A 641 29.42 -7.68 -1.79
C SER A 641 28.42 -8.83 -1.90
N ASP A 642 28.52 -9.80 -0.98
CA ASP A 642 27.67 -11.00 -0.92
C ASP A 642 26.19 -10.71 -1.12
N LEU A 643 25.65 -9.70 -0.42
CA LEU A 643 24.23 -9.35 -0.52
C LEU A 643 23.86 -8.88 -1.94
N VAL A 644 24.74 -8.15 -2.61
CA VAL A 644 24.52 -7.68 -3.99
C VAL A 644 24.56 -8.85 -4.97
N LEU A 645 25.50 -9.79 -4.79
CA LEU A 645 25.58 -11.00 -5.61
C LEU A 645 24.34 -11.89 -5.42
N ILE A 646 23.91 -12.08 -4.16
CA ILE A 646 22.70 -12.81 -3.78
C ILE A 646 21.44 -12.16 -4.37
N ALA A 647 21.30 -10.84 -4.25
CA ALA A 647 20.17 -10.11 -4.81
C ALA A 647 20.12 -10.24 -6.35
N LYS A 648 21.26 -10.08 -7.02
CA LYS A 648 21.35 -10.24 -8.48
C LYS A 648 20.93 -11.64 -8.94
N ALA A 649 21.38 -12.68 -8.24
CA ALA A 649 20.98 -14.06 -8.54
C ALA A 649 19.48 -14.30 -8.30
N ALA A 650 18.84 -13.52 -7.41
CA ALA A 650 17.40 -13.50 -7.21
C ALA A 650 16.62 -12.65 -8.24
N GLY A 651 17.29 -12.14 -9.29
CA GLY A 651 16.68 -11.27 -10.30
C GLY A 651 16.44 -9.84 -9.85
N MET A 652 17.12 -9.39 -8.79
CA MET A 652 17.00 -8.03 -8.26
C MET A 652 18.20 -7.19 -8.68
N GLU A 653 17.94 -6.14 -9.45
CA GLU A 653 18.97 -5.16 -9.84
C GLU A 653 19.43 -4.31 -8.64
N TYR A 654 20.64 -3.78 -8.71
CA TYR A 654 21.28 -3.03 -7.61
C TYR A 654 20.41 -1.88 -7.09
N ASN A 655 19.84 -1.06 -7.99
CA ASN A 655 18.96 0.05 -7.60
C ASN A 655 17.69 -0.44 -6.90
N ALA A 656 17.16 -1.60 -7.31
CA ALA A 656 16.00 -2.20 -6.67
C ALA A 656 16.35 -2.71 -5.26
N LEU A 657 17.54 -3.29 -5.06
CA LEU A 657 18.03 -3.68 -3.73
C LEU A 657 18.12 -2.46 -2.79
N ILE A 658 18.78 -1.39 -3.23
CA ILE A 658 18.91 -0.17 -2.41
C ILE A 658 17.53 0.44 -2.12
N ALA A 659 16.62 0.46 -3.09
CA ALA A 659 15.25 0.94 -2.90
C ALA A 659 14.46 0.07 -1.90
N ASP A 660 14.62 -1.25 -1.93
CA ASP A 660 13.96 -2.17 -0.99
C ASP A 660 14.43 -1.92 0.45
N ILE A 661 15.74 -1.72 0.65
CA ILE A 661 16.33 -1.36 1.96
C ILE A 661 15.80 -0.01 2.44
N LEU A 662 15.79 0.99 1.55
CA LEU A 662 15.31 2.36 1.84
C LEU A 662 13.81 2.39 2.16
N SER A 663 13.02 1.46 1.60
CA SER A 663 11.56 1.43 1.75
C SER A 663 11.11 1.33 3.21
N GLY A 664 11.86 0.62 4.05
CA GLY A 664 11.60 0.50 5.49
C GLY A 664 11.65 1.84 6.20
N ALA A 665 12.69 2.63 5.93
CA ALA A 665 12.83 3.98 6.48
C ALA A 665 11.72 4.93 6.01
N ILE A 666 11.37 4.86 4.71
CA ILE A 666 10.29 5.65 4.13
C ILE A 666 8.94 5.31 4.79
N ARG A 667 8.68 4.03 5.08
CA ARG A 667 7.46 3.61 5.79
C ARG A 667 7.41 4.25 7.19
N ARG A 668 8.49 4.12 7.98
CA ARG A 668 8.57 4.69 9.33
C ARG A 668 8.45 6.21 9.34
N TYR A 669 9.05 6.90 8.37
CA TYR A 669 8.86 8.34 8.18
C TYR A 669 7.39 8.71 7.95
N LYS A 670 6.69 7.99 7.07
CA LYS A 670 5.27 8.24 6.80
C LYS A 670 4.39 7.97 8.02
N GLU A 671 4.72 6.97 8.83
CA GLU A 671 4.03 6.66 10.08
C GLU A 671 4.19 7.80 11.10
N ARG A 672 5.41 8.26 11.35
CA ARG A 672 5.68 9.39 12.26
C ARG A 672 5.01 10.69 11.81
N GLU A 673 5.03 10.97 10.50
CA GLU A 673 4.33 12.12 9.94
C GLU A 673 2.80 12.04 10.13
N ARG A 674 2.22 10.84 10.21
CA ARG A 674 0.79 10.66 10.54
C ARG A 674 0.53 10.88 12.02
N GLU A 675 1.39 10.37 12.90
CA GLU A 675 1.29 10.55 14.37
C GLU A 675 1.39 12.03 14.76
N ARG A 676 2.42 12.74 14.28
CA ARG A 676 2.61 14.18 14.54
C ARG A 676 1.40 15.03 14.12
N ARG A 677 0.74 14.65 13.02
CA ARG A 677 -0.49 15.32 12.53
C ARG A 677 -1.74 15.01 13.37
N THR A 678 -1.73 13.92 14.12
CA THR A 678 -2.82 13.48 15.00
C THR A 678 -2.69 14.17 16.36
N GLU A 679 -1.48 14.26 16.91
CA GLU A 679 -1.22 14.95 18.19
C GLU A 679 -1.52 16.46 18.14
N THR A 680 -1.16 17.13 17.03
CA THR A 680 -1.47 18.56 16.82
C THR A 680 -2.97 18.87 16.58
N ARG A 681 -3.84 17.85 16.49
CA ARG A 681 -5.31 18.03 16.34
C ARG A 681 -6.08 17.95 17.66
N THR A 682 -5.43 17.70 18.80
CA THR A 682 -6.06 17.76 20.13
C THR A 682 -6.22 19.24 20.52
N PRO A 683 -7.45 19.79 20.65
CA PRO A 683 -7.61 21.17 21.12
C PRO A 683 -7.24 21.24 22.60
N GLU A 684 -6.49 22.27 23.00
CA GLU A 684 -6.39 22.69 24.40
C GLU A 684 -7.80 22.86 24.98
N ALA A 685 -8.25 21.89 25.77
CA ALA A 685 -9.44 22.02 26.59
C ALA A 685 -9.10 22.98 27.75
N GLY A 686 -9.32 24.29 27.52
CA GLY A 686 -8.89 25.31 28.48
C GLY A 686 -9.47 26.70 28.27
N LYS A 687 -10.70 26.84 27.75
CA LYS A 687 -11.49 28.07 27.93
C LYS A 687 -12.90 27.74 28.35
N ALA A 688 -13.13 27.78 29.66
CA ALA A 688 -14.47 27.78 30.25
C ALA A 688 -15.20 29.09 29.88
N PRO A 689 -16.50 29.05 29.54
CA PRO A 689 -17.29 30.26 29.37
C PRO A 689 -17.72 30.82 30.73
N ASN A 690 -17.73 32.15 30.82
CA ASN A 690 -18.18 32.91 31.98
C ASN A 690 -19.61 32.56 32.42
N GLY A 691 -19.74 32.25 33.71
CA GLY A 691 -20.66 32.95 34.61
C GLY A 691 -22.01 32.30 34.91
N VAL A 692 -22.13 31.69 36.09
CA VAL A 692 -23.25 31.93 37.02
C VAL A 692 -22.73 31.85 38.46
N ASN A 693 -23.04 32.89 39.25
CA ASN A 693 -22.75 32.99 40.68
C ASN A 693 -23.34 31.83 41.49
N GLY A 694 -22.53 31.26 42.37
CA GLY A 694 -22.98 30.33 43.40
C GLY A 694 -21.88 30.18 44.44
N THR A 695 -21.93 31.00 45.48
CA THR A 695 -21.10 30.89 46.68
C THR A 695 -21.28 29.51 47.30
N HIS A 696 -20.22 28.71 47.45
CA HIS A 696 -20.02 27.86 48.63
C HIS A 696 -18.57 27.35 48.71
N SER A 697 -18.01 27.51 49.91
CA SER A 697 -16.69 27.16 50.40
C SER A 697 -16.37 25.67 50.30
N ALA A 698 -15.17 25.34 49.81
CA ALA A 698 -14.58 24.00 49.92
C ALA A 698 -13.78 23.85 51.24
N PRO A 699 -13.87 22.71 51.96
CA PRO A 699 -12.89 22.29 52.94
C PRO A 699 -11.81 21.37 52.30
N PRO A 700 -10.63 21.23 52.94
CA PRO A 700 -9.47 20.57 52.32
C PRO A 700 -9.53 19.04 52.39
N LEU A 701 -8.82 18.43 51.43
CA LEU A 701 -8.58 17.00 51.26
C LEU A 701 -7.91 16.34 52.48
N ALA A 702 -8.45 15.19 52.90
CA ALA A 702 -7.78 14.24 53.79
C ALA A 702 -7.21 13.05 52.98
N SER A 703 -6.05 12.58 53.43
CA SER A 703 -5.22 11.48 52.93
C SER A 703 -5.89 10.10 52.96
N PRO A 704 -5.36 9.09 52.23
CA PRO A 704 -5.97 7.77 52.14
C PRO A 704 -5.65 6.93 53.37
N ASP A 705 -6.67 6.25 53.92
CA ASP A 705 -6.51 5.23 54.94
C ASP A 705 -6.78 3.84 54.34
N GLU A 706 -5.95 2.91 54.77
CA GLU A 706 -5.87 1.53 54.34
C GLU A 706 -7.01 0.67 54.90
N SER A 707 -7.10 -0.54 54.35
CA SER A 707 -7.79 -1.72 54.87
C SER A 707 -9.26 -1.94 54.44
N ARG A 708 -9.45 -2.99 53.63
CA ARG A 708 -10.23 -4.17 54.05
C ARG A 708 -10.03 -5.33 53.07
N VAL A 709 -9.24 -6.30 53.53
CA VAL A 709 -9.08 -7.64 52.98
C VAL A 709 -10.31 -8.49 53.33
N ILE A 710 -10.79 -9.24 52.34
CA ILE A 710 -11.95 -10.14 52.43
C ILE A 710 -11.50 -11.49 53.00
N ALA A 711 -12.21 -11.99 54.02
CA ALA A 711 -11.99 -13.29 54.65
C ALA A 711 -12.72 -14.43 53.93
N VAL A 712 -12.06 -15.58 53.83
CA VAL A 712 -12.59 -16.88 53.35
C VAL A 712 -12.85 -17.78 54.56
N PRO A 713 -13.95 -18.56 54.62
CA PRO A 713 -14.26 -19.40 55.76
C PRO A 713 -13.66 -20.81 55.67
N THR A 714 -13.35 -21.34 56.85
CA THR A 714 -12.71 -22.62 57.19
C THR A 714 -13.65 -23.82 57.22
N SER A 715 -13.13 -24.99 56.86
CA SER A 715 -13.44 -26.32 57.42
C SER A 715 -12.19 -27.20 57.22
N GLY A 716 -11.67 -28.03 58.12
CA GLY A 716 -12.12 -28.47 59.43
C GLY A 716 -12.16 -29.99 59.52
N THR A 717 -11.00 -30.67 59.50
CA THR A 717 -10.55 -31.82 60.32
C THR A 717 -9.25 -32.38 59.78
#